data_AF-A0A7W5HJR8-F1
#
_entry.id   AF-A0A7W5HJR8-F1
#
_cell.length_a   1.000
_cell.length_b   1.000
_cell.length_c   1.000
_cell.angle_alpha   90.00
_cell.angle_beta   90.00
_cell.angle_gamma   90.00
#
_symmetry.space_group_name_H-M   'P 1'
#
loop_
_entity.id
_entity.type
_entity.pdbx_description
1 polymer ?
#
loop_
_entity_poly.entity_id
_entity_poly.type
_entity_poly.pdbx_seq_one_letter_code
_entity_poly.pdbx_strand_id
1 'polypeptide(L)'
;MANPWGLRSKSTVTLLIACLLALVPALLIGWQAIDDVRRHFASGYAEQYTLLHMQKILTPVSRELALSRRLADSVVTREWLLAPEDPVKRERFFREAEGFRWQFSGDAYFVIHHATGDYYFNDGTRAESHSPRYRLSPEDPDDTWYFSTMDSTGAYNINVNVDQKLGLAKVWFNVKIRHDGRVLGLAGGALDLTRFLDRFLRDDTPGLTPMIVNPRGDLQAHPERRRLAFNSGADALEAGEAQRLPSMLGDESQRERLSSAMQAAMRRPGQVHSLEATLEGEPRLLSVGYIPELKWLLVTALDLDAAPILENRWLWSLVIALTLILVILMAGFAFGIERLILGPLRRLQQSARAIAGGDFDHALPTERGDEIGELSRDFSHMARQVERHTQDLEDKVRQRTRDLEQTNAEMARARRQIDASLEYASIIQRAILPSRQLQDHLPRHHAIMWRPRDVVGGDFYVFRATERGWLMGVIDCAGHGVPGSLMTMLARAIIDNAILHVGADDPAAILNETDRQNRSTLHKDTLPRSIATNMDMGLVWVDPGAGRLTFAGAKMSLYASDGDRLEVQAGGKRALGDKRAMTYENQDMPLHRGWTYTLATDGFLDQAGGEYGFGFGHTRFEAMLRRHANDPLHRQVEAFGEALDRYRGELPQRDDITLLSFRFDDETPTTPSASGAFTTHPERPVHQEVSWTC
;
A
#
# COMPACT_ATOMS: atom_id res chain seq x y z
N MET A 1 -21.01 -6.77 -16.55
CA MET A 1 -20.42 -8.00 -15.96
C MET A 1 -19.00 -7.67 -15.52
N ALA A 2 -18.76 -7.58 -14.21
CA ALA A 2 -17.44 -7.25 -13.67
C ALA A 2 -16.50 -8.45 -13.80
N ASN A 3 -15.35 -8.23 -14.45
CA ASN A 3 -14.37 -9.28 -14.74
C ASN A 3 -13.68 -9.72 -13.41
N PRO A 4 -13.71 -11.00 -13.00
CA PRO A 4 -13.33 -11.43 -11.65
C PRO A 4 -11.80 -11.56 -11.44
N TRP A 5 -10.97 -11.06 -12.36
CA TRP A 5 -9.53 -11.31 -12.33
C TRP A 5 -8.78 -10.16 -11.64
N GLY A 6 -8.24 -10.44 -10.46
CA GLY A 6 -7.35 -9.53 -9.72
C GLY A 6 -6.01 -9.28 -10.44
N LEU A 7 -5.24 -8.27 -10.00
CA LEU A 7 -3.96 -7.91 -10.63
C LEU A 7 -2.95 -9.08 -10.71
N ARG A 8 -3.03 -10.03 -9.77
CA ARG A 8 -2.20 -11.24 -9.73
C ARG A 8 -2.45 -12.14 -10.94
N SER A 9 -3.71 -12.49 -11.22
CA SER A 9 -4.04 -13.37 -12.34
C SER A 9 -3.75 -12.71 -13.68
N LYS A 10 -3.92 -11.39 -13.79
CA LYS A 10 -3.56 -10.62 -15.00
C LYS A 10 -2.05 -10.65 -15.27
N SER A 11 -1.23 -10.33 -14.28
CA SER A 11 0.24 -10.31 -14.44
C SER A 11 0.83 -11.69 -14.72
N THR A 12 0.34 -12.75 -14.07
CA THR A 12 0.80 -14.12 -14.34
C THR A 12 0.42 -14.59 -15.74
N VAL A 13 -0.78 -14.25 -16.22
CA VAL A 13 -1.23 -14.62 -17.57
C VAL A 13 -0.44 -13.86 -18.64
N THR A 14 -0.16 -12.57 -18.45
CA THR A 14 0.67 -11.80 -19.37
C THR A 14 2.09 -12.36 -19.45
N LEU A 15 2.70 -12.73 -18.31
CA LEU A 15 4.02 -13.37 -18.32
C LEU A 15 3.99 -14.71 -19.06
N LEU A 16 2.98 -15.54 -18.81
CA LEU A 16 2.85 -16.84 -19.47
C LEU A 16 2.77 -16.68 -20.99
N ILE A 17 1.99 -15.71 -21.48
CA ILE A 17 1.89 -15.38 -22.90
C ILE A 17 3.24 -14.90 -23.46
N ALA A 18 3.96 -14.03 -22.74
CA ALA A 18 5.27 -13.53 -23.17
C ALA A 18 6.33 -14.66 -23.23
N CYS A 19 6.35 -15.55 -22.24
CA CYS A 19 7.21 -16.73 -22.24
C CYS A 19 6.88 -17.66 -23.42
N LEU A 20 5.60 -17.88 -23.71
CA LEU A 20 5.18 -18.74 -24.81
C LEU A 20 5.55 -18.13 -26.17
N LEU A 21 5.43 -16.81 -26.33
CA LEU A 21 5.89 -16.08 -27.51
C LEU A 21 7.42 -16.14 -27.70
N ALA A 22 8.20 -16.17 -26.63
CA ALA A 22 9.66 -16.29 -26.71
C ALA A 22 10.14 -17.74 -26.93
N LEU A 23 9.42 -18.73 -26.40
CA LEU A 23 9.78 -20.14 -26.47
C LEU A 23 9.68 -20.70 -27.90
N VAL A 24 8.65 -20.29 -28.65
CA VAL A 24 8.41 -20.80 -30.01
C VAL A 24 9.58 -20.48 -30.96
N PRO A 25 10.07 -19.24 -31.08
CA PRO A 25 11.27 -18.93 -31.88
C PRO A 25 12.53 -19.65 -31.39
N ALA A 26 12.73 -19.76 -30.07
CA ALA A 26 13.90 -20.43 -29.50
C ALA A 26 13.93 -21.93 -29.85
N LEU A 27 12.77 -22.60 -29.81
CA LEU A 27 12.65 -23.99 -30.23
C LEU A 27 12.92 -24.18 -31.73
N LEU A 28 12.45 -23.25 -32.57
CA LEU A 28 12.73 -23.27 -34.01
C LEU A 28 14.23 -23.11 -34.30
N ILE A 29 14.89 -22.15 -33.65
CA ILE A 29 16.34 -21.94 -33.78
C ILE A 29 17.12 -23.15 -33.27
N GLY A 30 16.71 -23.72 -32.13
CA GLY A 30 17.34 -24.91 -31.57
C GLY A 30 17.20 -26.14 -32.48
N TRP A 31 16.03 -26.32 -33.10
CA TRP A 31 15.80 -27.39 -34.07
C TRP A 31 16.70 -27.24 -35.31
N GLN A 32 16.81 -26.02 -35.85
CA GLN A 32 17.70 -25.73 -36.98
C GLN A 32 19.17 -25.95 -36.63
N ALA A 33 19.61 -25.53 -35.43
CA ALA A 33 20.98 -25.73 -34.98
C ALA A 33 21.33 -27.22 -34.80
N ILE A 34 20.42 -28.03 -34.25
CA ILE A 34 20.63 -29.48 -34.11
C ILE A 34 20.77 -30.14 -35.48
N ASP A 35 19.96 -29.72 -36.46
CA ASP A 35 20.01 -30.26 -37.81
C ASP A 35 21.34 -29.94 -38.51
N ASP A 36 21.83 -28.70 -38.38
CA ASP A 36 23.14 -28.30 -38.91
C ASP A 36 24.30 -29.05 -38.22
N VAL A 37 24.22 -29.23 -36.90
CA VAL A 37 25.21 -30.02 -36.13
C VAL A 37 25.22 -31.48 -36.59
N ARG A 38 24.04 -32.10 -36.76
CA ARG A 38 23.92 -33.46 -37.26
C ARG A 38 24.59 -33.60 -38.62
N ARG A 39 24.32 -32.69 -39.56
CA ARG A 39 24.93 -32.69 -40.91
C ARG A 39 26.45 -32.54 -40.87
N HIS A 40 26.98 -31.65 -40.01
CA HIS A 40 28.42 -31.47 -39.86
C HIS A 40 29.13 -32.73 -39.33
N PHE A 41 28.59 -33.34 -38.26
CA PHE A 41 29.16 -34.56 -37.69
C PHE A 41 28.99 -35.77 -38.62
N ALA A 42 27.89 -35.85 -39.37
CA ALA A 42 27.68 -36.88 -40.39
C ALA A 42 28.80 -36.92 -41.43
N SER A 43 29.20 -35.75 -41.94
CA SER A 43 30.30 -35.65 -42.92
C SER A 43 31.63 -36.09 -42.33
N GLY A 44 31.98 -35.58 -41.15
CA GLY A 44 33.22 -35.98 -40.49
C GLY A 44 33.27 -37.48 -40.18
N TYR A 45 32.14 -38.05 -39.75
CA TYR A 45 32.01 -39.47 -39.46
C TYR A 45 32.16 -40.34 -40.73
N ALA A 46 31.44 -40.01 -41.81
CA ALA A 46 31.53 -40.75 -43.07
C ALA A 46 32.94 -40.68 -43.69
N GLU A 47 33.60 -39.53 -43.60
CA GLU A 47 34.98 -39.35 -44.08
C GLU A 47 35.98 -40.20 -43.28
N GLN A 48 35.93 -40.12 -41.95
CA GLN A 48 36.80 -40.91 -41.09
C GLN A 48 36.56 -42.41 -41.26
N TYR A 49 35.30 -42.83 -41.38
CA TYR A 49 34.94 -44.21 -41.65
C TYR A 49 35.51 -44.70 -42.99
N THR A 50 35.39 -43.89 -44.05
CA THR A 50 35.90 -44.20 -45.39
C THR A 50 37.43 -44.32 -45.36
N LEU A 51 38.12 -43.37 -44.74
CA LEU A 51 39.58 -43.40 -44.57
C LEU A 51 40.05 -44.66 -43.83
N LEU A 52 39.41 -44.99 -42.71
CA LEU A 52 39.73 -46.18 -41.92
C LEU A 52 39.51 -47.47 -42.72
N HIS A 53 38.39 -47.56 -43.45
CA HIS A 53 38.08 -48.74 -44.27
C HIS A 53 39.03 -48.90 -45.46
N MET A 54 39.48 -47.80 -46.07
CA MET A 54 40.54 -47.85 -47.07
C MET A 54 41.83 -48.46 -46.50
N GLN A 55 42.24 -48.08 -45.28
CA GLN A 55 43.41 -48.68 -44.62
C GLN A 55 43.22 -50.17 -44.29
N LYS A 56 42.01 -50.55 -43.81
CA LYS A 56 41.65 -51.95 -43.55
C LYS A 56 41.71 -52.82 -44.82
N ILE A 57 41.26 -52.29 -45.96
CA ILE A 57 41.29 -52.98 -47.26
C ILE A 57 42.71 -53.04 -47.83
N LEU A 58 43.46 -51.93 -47.74
CA LEU A 58 44.78 -51.81 -48.33
C LEU A 58 45.79 -52.81 -47.77
N THR A 59 45.74 -53.07 -46.46
CA THR A 59 46.71 -53.93 -45.76
C THR A 59 46.75 -55.38 -46.30
N PRO A 60 45.65 -56.15 -46.31
CA PRO A 60 45.66 -57.51 -46.86
C PRO A 60 45.90 -57.53 -48.36
N VAL A 61 45.32 -56.60 -49.11
CA VAL A 61 45.49 -56.49 -50.57
C VAL A 61 46.96 -56.27 -50.93
N SER A 62 47.64 -55.36 -50.24
CA SER A 62 49.06 -55.07 -50.49
C SER A 62 49.94 -56.29 -50.21
N ARG A 63 49.62 -57.07 -49.18
CA ARG A 63 50.31 -58.34 -48.89
C ARG A 63 50.12 -59.35 -50.02
N GLU A 64 48.89 -59.57 -50.48
CA GLU A 64 48.61 -60.52 -51.57
C GLU A 64 49.28 -60.09 -52.88
N LEU A 65 49.26 -58.79 -53.19
CA LEU A 65 49.94 -58.24 -54.35
C LEU A 65 51.47 -58.40 -54.25
N ALA A 66 52.06 -58.15 -53.07
CA ALA A 66 53.50 -58.31 -52.85
C ALA A 66 53.93 -59.78 -52.98
N LEU A 67 53.16 -60.72 -52.42
CA LEU A 67 53.41 -62.15 -52.58
C LEU A 67 53.26 -62.60 -54.04
N SER A 68 52.23 -62.11 -54.75
CA SER A 68 52.02 -62.38 -56.18
C SER A 68 53.17 -61.87 -57.04
N ARG A 69 53.68 -60.66 -56.74
CA ARG A 69 54.88 -60.11 -57.40
C ARG A 69 56.11 -60.95 -57.11
N ARG A 70 56.31 -61.37 -55.86
CA ARG A 70 57.46 -62.22 -55.47
C ARG A 70 57.41 -63.59 -56.16
N LEU A 71 56.23 -64.18 -56.34
CA LEU A 71 56.04 -65.42 -57.12
C LEU A 71 56.36 -65.20 -58.61
N ALA A 72 55.86 -64.11 -59.20
CA ALA A 72 56.10 -63.76 -60.61
C ALA A 72 57.58 -63.40 -60.90
N ASP A 73 58.25 -62.77 -59.94
CA ASP A 73 59.65 -62.35 -60.05
C ASP A 73 60.65 -63.42 -59.60
N SER A 74 60.18 -64.56 -59.08
CA SER A 74 61.05 -65.67 -58.68
C SER A 74 61.89 -66.15 -59.86
N VAL A 75 63.18 -66.34 -59.61
CA VAL A 75 64.14 -66.91 -60.58
C VAL A 75 63.66 -68.30 -61.01
N VAL A 76 63.12 -69.10 -60.10
CA VAL A 76 62.63 -70.46 -60.38
C VAL A 76 61.43 -70.41 -61.33
N THR A 77 60.47 -69.51 -61.10
CA THR A 77 59.31 -69.30 -61.99
C THR A 77 59.76 -68.96 -63.41
N ARG A 78 60.74 -68.06 -63.56
CA ARG A 78 61.25 -67.65 -64.87
C ARG A 78 62.06 -68.76 -65.55
N GLU A 79 62.92 -69.45 -64.81
CA GLU A 79 63.73 -70.57 -65.34
C GLU A 79 62.86 -71.68 -65.91
N TRP A 80 61.76 -72.02 -65.24
CA TRP A 80 60.80 -73.01 -65.73
C TRP A 80 60.04 -72.51 -66.96
N LEU A 81 59.49 -71.30 -66.95
CA LEU A 81 58.73 -70.79 -68.10
C LEU A 81 59.58 -70.56 -69.36
N LEU A 82 60.90 -70.38 -69.23
CA LEU A 82 61.83 -70.35 -70.36
C LEU A 82 62.13 -71.76 -70.93
N ALA A 83 61.98 -72.81 -70.12
CA ALA A 83 62.25 -74.20 -70.49
C ALA A 83 61.19 -75.15 -69.89
N PRO A 84 59.92 -75.08 -70.35
CA PRO A 84 58.80 -75.76 -69.70
C PRO A 84 58.88 -77.30 -69.79
N GLU A 85 59.62 -77.82 -70.77
CA GLU A 85 59.86 -79.26 -70.98
C GLU A 85 60.91 -79.87 -70.04
N ASP A 86 61.63 -79.05 -69.25
CA ASP A 86 62.63 -79.52 -68.30
C ASP A 86 61.96 -80.01 -67.00
N PRO A 87 61.97 -81.34 -66.71
CA PRO A 87 61.26 -81.89 -65.57
C PRO A 87 61.83 -81.43 -64.21
N VAL A 88 63.14 -81.11 -64.15
CA VAL A 88 63.79 -80.68 -62.90
C VAL A 88 63.37 -79.25 -62.55
N LYS A 89 63.33 -78.36 -63.55
CA LYS A 89 62.88 -76.98 -63.35
C LYS A 89 61.40 -76.92 -63.02
N ARG A 90 60.59 -77.74 -63.69
CA ARG A 90 59.14 -77.87 -63.42
C ARG A 90 58.87 -78.29 -61.98
N GLU A 91 59.48 -79.36 -61.51
CA GLU A 91 59.31 -79.85 -60.13
C GLU A 91 59.78 -78.81 -59.09
N ARG A 92 60.89 -78.12 -59.36
CA ARG A 92 61.39 -77.04 -58.49
C ARG A 92 60.38 -75.90 -58.39
N PHE A 93 59.77 -75.51 -59.50
CA PHE A 93 58.74 -74.47 -59.53
C PHE A 93 57.51 -74.87 -58.70
N PHE A 94 56.92 -76.05 -58.93
CA PHE A 94 55.71 -76.47 -58.19
C PHE A 94 55.95 -76.56 -56.68
N ARG A 95 57.12 -77.05 -56.27
CA ARG A 95 57.53 -77.07 -54.86
C ARG A 95 57.65 -75.68 -54.24
N GLU A 96 58.21 -74.72 -54.97
CA GLU A 96 58.29 -73.33 -54.49
C GLU A 96 56.90 -72.69 -54.43
N ALA A 97 56.08 -72.88 -55.47
CA ALA A 97 54.75 -72.30 -55.58
C ALA A 97 53.78 -72.79 -54.48
N GLU A 98 53.87 -74.06 -54.07
CA GLU A 98 53.14 -74.56 -52.89
C GLU A 98 53.56 -73.84 -51.59
N GLY A 99 54.83 -73.47 -51.44
CA GLY A 99 55.29 -72.64 -50.32
C GLY A 99 54.70 -71.22 -50.32
N PHE A 100 54.38 -70.68 -51.50
CA PHE A 100 53.62 -69.42 -51.63
C PHE A 100 52.13 -69.62 -51.32
N ARG A 101 51.54 -70.76 -51.70
CA ARG A 101 50.13 -71.06 -51.42
C ARG A 101 49.77 -70.88 -49.94
N TRP A 102 50.57 -71.46 -49.04
CA TRP A 102 50.37 -71.35 -47.59
C TRP A 102 50.56 -69.93 -47.04
N GLN A 103 51.26 -69.06 -47.78
CA GLN A 103 51.45 -67.66 -47.41
C GLN A 103 50.33 -66.75 -47.92
N PHE A 104 49.66 -67.13 -49.00
CA PHE A 104 48.48 -66.42 -49.51
C PHE A 104 47.28 -66.63 -48.59
N SER A 105 46.55 -65.56 -48.30
CA SER A 105 45.41 -65.60 -47.38
C SER A 105 44.20 -66.35 -47.94
N GLY A 106 44.12 -66.48 -49.27
CA GLY A 106 43.12 -67.30 -49.95
C GLY A 106 43.56 -68.73 -50.25
N ASP A 107 44.74 -69.13 -49.75
CA ASP A 107 45.31 -70.48 -49.87
C ASP A 107 45.31 -71.02 -51.30
N ALA A 108 45.64 -70.14 -52.26
CA ALA A 108 45.60 -70.44 -53.68
C ALA A 108 46.66 -69.67 -54.46
N TYR A 109 47.24 -70.29 -55.49
CA TYR A 109 48.05 -69.63 -56.50
C TYR A 109 47.67 -70.11 -57.90
N PHE A 110 48.01 -69.30 -58.89
CA PHE A 110 47.95 -69.68 -60.29
C PHE A 110 49.19 -69.21 -61.05
N VAL A 111 49.52 -69.92 -62.13
CA VAL A 111 50.51 -69.51 -63.13
C VAL A 111 50.00 -69.87 -64.51
N ILE A 112 50.24 -69.00 -65.47
CA ILE A 112 49.80 -69.12 -66.86
C ILE A 112 51.02 -68.99 -67.75
N HIS A 113 51.28 -69.99 -68.57
CA HIS A 113 52.36 -69.93 -69.55
C HIS A 113 51.86 -69.24 -70.83
N HIS A 114 52.43 -68.09 -71.18
CA HIS A 114 51.89 -67.26 -72.27
C HIS A 114 51.96 -67.95 -73.64
N ALA A 115 53.01 -68.71 -73.92
CA ALA A 115 53.19 -69.32 -75.23
C ALA A 115 52.24 -70.49 -75.50
N THR A 116 51.81 -71.21 -74.46
CA THR A 116 50.89 -72.36 -74.61
C THR A 116 49.46 -72.07 -74.16
N GLY A 117 49.24 -71.00 -73.40
CA GLY A 117 47.95 -70.70 -72.76
C GLY A 117 47.62 -71.63 -71.60
N ASP A 118 48.55 -72.48 -71.16
CA ASP A 118 48.32 -73.46 -70.11
C ASP A 118 48.13 -72.76 -68.75
N TYR A 119 46.96 -72.98 -68.13
CA TYR A 119 46.56 -72.40 -66.86
C TYR A 119 46.76 -73.42 -65.73
N TYR A 120 47.71 -73.15 -64.84
CA TYR A 120 48.01 -73.94 -63.65
C TYR A 120 47.40 -73.28 -62.43
N PHE A 121 46.65 -74.03 -61.62
CA PHE A 121 46.03 -73.53 -60.40
C PHE A 121 45.96 -74.61 -59.33
N ASN A 122 46.37 -74.24 -58.12
CA ASN A 122 46.28 -75.06 -56.92
C ASN A 122 45.71 -74.22 -55.77
N ASP A 123 44.83 -74.84 -54.98
CA ASP A 123 44.24 -74.26 -53.79
C ASP A 123 44.15 -75.29 -52.66
N GLY A 124 43.78 -74.86 -51.45
CA GLY A 124 43.60 -75.74 -50.30
C GLY A 124 42.40 -76.69 -50.37
N THR A 125 41.58 -76.62 -51.41
CA THR A 125 40.34 -77.43 -51.52
C THR A 125 40.44 -78.59 -52.50
N ARG A 126 41.30 -78.46 -53.51
CA ARG A 126 41.53 -79.47 -54.56
C ARG A 126 42.85 -80.19 -54.33
N ALA A 127 42.97 -81.40 -54.86
CA ALA A 127 44.25 -82.10 -54.90
C ALA A 127 45.26 -81.30 -55.76
N GLU A 128 46.51 -81.24 -55.29
CA GLU A 128 47.62 -80.60 -56.00
C GLU A 128 47.77 -81.18 -57.41
N SER A 129 47.88 -80.32 -58.41
CA SER A 129 48.11 -80.70 -59.80
C SER A 129 49.32 -79.98 -60.34
N HIS A 130 50.23 -80.74 -60.93
CA HIS A 130 51.33 -80.21 -61.73
C HIS A 130 50.98 -80.10 -63.22
N SER A 131 49.82 -80.61 -63.62
CA SER A 131 49.26 -80.48 -64.98
C SER A 131 48.35 -79.26 -65.07
N PRO A 132 48.25 -78.62 -66.26
CA PRO A 132 47.35 -77.49 -66.43
C PRO A 132 45.90 -77.91 -66.20
N ARG A 133 45.11 -77.05 -65.56
CA ARG A 133 43.68 -77.26 -65.32
C ARG A 133 42.87 -77.10 -66.60
N TYR A 134 43.26 -76.13 -67.43
CA TYR A 134 42.70 -75.87 -68.76
C TYR A 134 43.68 -74.99 -69.55
N ARG A 135 43.35 -74.71 -70.81
CA ARG A 135 44.12 -73.84 -71.71
C ARG A 135 43.26 -72.65 -72.12
N LEU A 136 43.85 -71.46 -72.12
CA LEU A 136 43.18 -70.21 -72.47
C LEU A 136 43.08 -70.04 -73.99
N SER A 137 41.96 -69.50 -74.47
CA SER A 137 41.71 -69.23 -75.89
C SER A 137 41.23 -67.79 -76.11
N PRO A 138 41.78 -67.04 -77.07
CA PRO A 138 41.28 -65.70 -77.43
C PRO A 138 39.80 -65.70 -77.89
N GLU A 139 39.30 -66.84 -78.37
CA GLU A 139 37.94 -67.02 -78.86
C GLU A 139 36.93 -67.36 -77.75
N ASP A 140 37.40 -67.65 -76.53
CA ASP A 140 36.54 -67.94 -75.37
C ASP A 140 36.24 -66.64 -74.61
N PRO A 141 34.97 -66.18 -74.56
CA PRO A 141 34.59 -64.96 -73.84
C PRO A 141 34.97 -64.98 -72.35
N ASP A 142 35.07 -66.16 -71.73
CA ASP A 142 35.46 -66.28 -70.32
C ASP A 142 36.96 -66.04 -70.09
N ASP A 143 37.78 -66.05 -71.14
CA ASP A 143 39.23 -65.85 -71.06
C ASP A 143 39.66 -64.42 -71.44
N THR A 144 38.73 -63.55 -71.84
CA THR A 144 39.03 -62.16 -72.27
C THR A 144 39.82 -61.37 -71.23
N TRP A 145 39.62 -61.63 -69.94
CA TRP A 145 40.36 -60.99 -68.84
C TRP A 145 41.88 -61.21 -68.92
N TYR A 146 42.32 -62.35 -69.44
CA TYR A 146 43.74 -62.67 -69.56
C TYR A 146 44.37 -61.84 -70.69
N PHE A 147 43.74 -61.84 -71.86
CA PHE A 147 44.23 -61.14 -73.04
C PHE A 147 44.18 -59.62 -72.85
N SER A 148 43.11 -59.10 -72.23
CA SER A 148 43.05 -57.68 -71.85
C SER A 148 44.14 -57.30 -70.84
N THR A 149 44.47 -58.20 -69.91
CA THR A 149 45.59 -58.01 -68.99
C THR A 149 46.91 -58.00 -69.74
N MET A 150 47.13 -58.91 -70.71
CA MET A 150 48.33 -58.95 -71.55
C MET A 150 48.53 -57.66 -72.35
N ASP A 151 47.46 -57.12 -72.93
CA ASP A 151 47.49 -55.89 -73.74
C ASP A 151 47.69 -54.62 -72.90
N SER A 152 47.35 -54.67 -71.61
CA SER A 152 47.51 -53.51 -70.72
C SER A 152 48.99 -53.13 -70.50
N THR A 153 49.29 -51.85 -70.32
CA THR A 153 50.65 -51.38 -69.99
C THR A 153 51.06 -51.68 -68.53
N GLY A 154 50.10 -52.10 -67.70
CA GLY A 154 50.31 -52.39 -66.28
C GLY A 154 51.23 -53.59 -66.04
N ALA A 155 51.99 -53.55 -64.94
CA ALA A 155 52.74 -54.71 -64.45
C ALA A 155 51.84 -55.76 -63.78
N TYR A 156 50.65 -55.35 -63.33
CA TYR A 156 49.66 -56.20 -62.70
C TYR A 156 48.24 -55.66 -62.95
N ASN A 157 47.25 -56.53 -62.78
CA ASN A 157 45.82 -56.24 -62.81
C ASN A 157 45.15 -56.95 -61.63
N ILE A 158 44.19 -56.28 -60.96
CA ILE A 158 43.38 -56.88 -59.91
C ILE A 158 41.93 -56.82 -60.38
N ASN A 159 41.25 -57.97 -60.42
CA ASN A 159 39.87 -58.06 -60.87
C ASN A 159 39.05 -58.98 -59.95
N VAL A 160 37.77 -58.61 -59.80
CA VAL A 160 36.77 -59.46 -59.15
C VAL A 160 36.11 -60.30 -60.24
N ASN A 161 36.27 -61.62 -60.17
CA ASN A 161 35.71 -62.53 -61.16
C ASN A 161 35.17 -63.81 -60.51
N VAL A 162 34.11 -64.35 -61.10
CA VAL A 162 33.71 -65.74 -60.94
C VAL A 162 34.34 -66.52 -62.08
N ASP A 163 35.38 -67.28 -61.79
CA ASP A 163 35.95 -68.20 -62.77
C ASP A 163 34.90 -69.28 -63.07
N GLN A 164 34.31 -69.27 -64.27
CA GLN A 164 33.22 -70.18 -64.65
C GLN A 164 33.72 -71.63 -64.79
N LYS A 165 34.97 -71.82 -65.22
CA LYS A 165 35.60 -73.14 -65.41
C LYS A 165 35.93 -73.80 -64.07
N LEU A 166 36.27 -73.00 -63.05
CA LEU A 166 36.59 -73.46 -61.69
C LEU A 166 35.42 -73.32 -60.71
N GLY A 167 34.39 -72.53 -61.03
CA GLY A 167 33.26 -72.22 -60.15
C GLY A 167 33.65 -71.36 -58.94
N LEU A 168 34.69 -70.53 -59.04
CA LEU A 168 35.28 -69.81 -57.90
C LEU A 168 35.10 -68.30 -58.02
N ALA A 169 34.39 -67.70 -57.05
CA ALA A 169 34.29 -66.25 -56.89
C ALA A 169 35.46 -65.73 -56.05
N LYS A 170 36.45 -65.10 -56.70
CA LYS A 170 37.66 -64.61 -56.03
C LYS A 170 38.05 -63.21 -56.51
N VAL A 171 38.86 -62.53 -55.69
CA VAL A 171 39.62 -61.35 -56.11
C VAL A 171 40.99 -61.82 -56.57
N TRP A 172 41.26 -61.71 -57.86
CA TRP A 172 42.47 -62.26 -58.49
C TRP A 172 43.57 -61.20 -58.58
N PHE A 173 44.81 -61.58 -58.26
CA PHE A 173 45.98 -60.71 -58.30
C PHE A 173 46.89 -61.11 -59.45
N ASN A 174 46.64 -60.57 -60.63
CA ASN A 174 47.32 -60.97 -61.86
C ASN A 174 48.62 -60.19 -62.05
N VAL A 175 49.78 -60.81 -61.92
CA VAL A 175 51.09 -60.16 -62.12
C VAL A 175 51.80 -60.71 -63.37
N LYS A 176 52.30 -59.81 -64.23
CA LYS A 176 53.04 -60.19 -65.44
C LYS A 176 54.43 -60.70 -65.10
N ILE A 177 54.73 -61.91 -65.55
CA ILE A 177 56.06 -62.51 -65.47
C ILE A 177 56.86 -61.98 -66.65
N ARG A 178 57.96 -61.28 -66.39
CA ARG A 178 58.81 -60.68 -67.43
C ARG A 178 60.25 -61.16 -67.33
N HIS A 179 60.88 -61.36 -68.48
CA HIS A 179 62.31 -61.61 -68.61
C HIS A 179 62.83 -60.84 -69.83
N ASP A 180 63.84 -60.00 -69.64
CA ASP A 180 64.47 -59.17 -70.69
C ASP A 180 63.48 -58.41 -71.58
N GLY A 181 62.42 -57.85 -70.97
CA GLY A 181 61.39 -57.07 -71.67
C GLY A 181 60.27 -57.89 -72.32
N ARG A 182 60.40 -59.23 -72.40
CA ARG A 182 59.35 -60.14 -72.91
C ARG A 182 58.47 -60.64 -71.77
N VAL A 183 57.16 -60.75 -72.02
CA VAL A 183 56.21 -61.37 -71.10
C VAL A 183 56.21 -62.89 -71.31
N LEU A 184 56.48 -63.64 -70.25
CA LEU A 184 56.50 -65.12 -70.25
C LEU A 184 55.17 -65.73 -69.81
N GLY A 185 54.35 -64.96 -69.09
CA GLY A 185 53.14 -65.48 -68.45
C GLY A 185 52.51 -64.52 -67.43
N LEU A 186 51.51 -65.03 -66.72
CA LEU A 186 50.96 -64.42 -65.51
C LEU A 186 51.17 -65.36 -64.32
N ALA A 187 51.42 -64.79 -63.15
CA ALA A 187 51.35 -65.50 -61.88
C ALA A 187 50.59 -64.66 -60.86
N GLY A 188 49.98 -65.32 -59.89
CA GLY A 188 49.23 -64.61 -58.87
C GLY A 188 48.64 -65.47 -57.78
N GLY A 189 48.19 -64.79 -56.74
CA GLY A 189 47.31 -65.34 -55.71
C GLY A 189 45.86 -64.89 -55.94
N ALA A 190 44.98 -65.34 -55.04
CA ALA A 190 43.58 -64.96 -55.07
C ALA A 190 42.99 -64.89 -53.65
N LEU A 191 42.14 -63.91 -53.38
CA LEU A 191 41.36 -63.81 -52.14
C LEU A 191 39.94 -64.37 -52.33
N ASP A 192 39.40 -65.00 -51.30
CA ASP A 192 37.99 -65.42 -51.28
C ASP A 192 37.07 -64.19 -51.26
N LEU A 193 36.22 -64.05 -52.29
CA LEU A 193 35.35 -62.88 -52.43
C LEU A 193 34.32 -62.78 -51.30
N THR A 194 33.74 -63.91 -50.87
CA THR A 194 32.76 -63.92 -49.77
C THR A 194 33.38 -63.39 -48.49
N ARG A 195 34.53 -63.96 -48.11
CA ARG A 195 35.27 -63.57 -46.91
C ARG A 195 35.76 -62.12 -46.99
N PHE A 196 36.12 -61.64 -48.18
CA PHE A 196 36.50 -60.25 -48.40
C PHE A 196 35.30 -59.30 -48.20
N LEU A 197 34.16 -59.57 -48.85
CA LEU A 197 32.95 -58.76 -48.70
C LEU A 197 32.45 -58.75 -47.25
N ASP A 198 32.42 -59.92 -46.59
CA ASP A 198 31.96 -60.04 -45.20
C ASP A 198 32.88 -59.31 -44.22
N ARG A 199 34.21 -59.37 -44.41
CA ARG A 199 35.17 -58.78 -43.48
C ARG A 199 35.34 -57.26 -43.65
N PHE A 200 35.18 -56.75 -44.87
CA PHE A 200 35.56 -55.36 -45.19
C PHE A 200 34.40 -54.47 -45.63
N LEU A 201 33.26 -55.04 -46.06
CA LEU A 201 32.12 -54.27 -46.55
C LEU A 201 30.81 -54.53 -45.79
N ARG A 202 30.66 -55.68 -45.13
CA ARG A 202 29.57 -55.92 -44.18
C ARG A 202 30.04 -55.60 -42.77
N ASP A 203 30.21 -54.31 -42.52
CA ASP A 203 30.31 -53.80 -41.15
C ASP A 203 28.87 -53.53 -40.66
N ASP A 204 28.54 -53.92 -39.42
CA ASP A 204 27.18 -53.78 -38.85
C ASP A 204 26.88 -52.34 -38.41
N THR A 205 27.63 -51.37 -38.93
CA THR A 205 27.48 -49.97 -38.54
C THR A 205 26.18 -49.40 -39.14
N PRO A 206 25.18 -49.03 -38.33
CA PRO A 206 23.88 -48.62 -38.84
C PRO A 206 23.97 -47.40 -39.75
N GLY A 207 23.35 -47.50 -40.93
CA GLY A 207 23.24 -46.39 -41.88
C GLY A 207 24.44 -46.20 -42.82
N LEU A 208 25.52 -46.97 -42.71
CA LEU A 208 26.67 -46.88 -43.63
C LEU A 208 26.73 -48.07 -44.59
N THR A 209 26.82 -47.78 -45.89
CA THR A 209 26.95 -48.79 -46.95
C THR A 209 28.23 -48.54 -47.74
N PRO A 210 29.34 -49.27 -47.45
CA PRO A 210 30.58 -49.15 -48.19
C PRO A 210 30.53 -49.93 -49.51
N MET A 211 31.10 -49.35 -50.57
CA MET A 211 31.12 -49.89 -51.93
C MET A 211 32.48 -49.63 -52.56
N ILE A 212 32.95 -50.53 -53.41
CA ILE A 212 34.18 -50.32 -54.19
C ILE A 212 33.79 -50.16 -55.65
N VAL A 213 34.28 -49.10 -56.29
CA VAL A 213 34.06 -48.81 -57.71
C VAL A 213 35.38 -48.65 -58.45
N ASN A 214 35.38 -48.93 -59.75
CA ASN A 214 36.50 -48.56 -60.61
C ASN A 214 36.44 -47.05 -60.96
N PRO A 215 37.46 -46.49 -61.67
CA PRO A 215 37.45 -45.08 -62.06
C PRO A 215 36.29 -44.63 -62.96
N ARG A 216 35.53 -45.57 -63.55
CA ARG A 216 34.32 -45.30 -64.34
C ARG A 216 33.03 -45.35 -63.52
N GLY A 217 33.09 -45.82 -62.27
CA GLY A 217 31.92 -45.99 -61.40
C GLY A 217 31.26 -47.37 -61.47
N ASP A 218 31.88 -48.35 -62.13
CA ASP A 218 31.37 -49.74 -62.14
C ASP A 218 31.67 -50.39 -60.78
N LEU A 219 30.65 -50.97 -60.13
CA LEU A 219 30.73 -51.58 -58.79
C LEU A 219 31.58 -52.86 -58.81
N GLN A 220 32.78 -52.79 -58.24
CA GLN A 220 33.68 -53.93 -58.04
C GLN A 220 33.30 -54.74 -56.78
N ALA A 221 32.77 -54.06 -55.76
CA ALA A 221 32.37 -54.70 -54.51
C ALA A 221 31.18 -53.95 -53.85
N HIS A 222 30.21 -54.69 -53.33
CA HIS A 222 29.00 -54.17 -52.70
C HIS A 222 28.48 -55.20 -51.65
N PRO A 223 27.88 -54.78 -50.52
CA PRO A 223 27.36 -55.69 -49.48
C PRO A 223 26.28 -56.66 -50.00
N GLU A 224 25.48 -56.19 -50.95
CA GLU A 224 24.55 -57.00 -51.75
C GLU A 224 25.23 -57.53 -53.03
N ARG A 225 25.35 -58.86 -53.14
CA ARG A 225 26.04 -59.51 -54.28
C ARG A 225 25.41 -59.27 -55.65
N ARG A 226 24.09 -59.07 -55.70
CA ARG A 226 23.36 -58.84 -56.95
C ARG A 226 23.78 -57.56 -57.69
N ARG A 227 24.49 -56.65 -57.00
CA ARG A 227 24.92 -55.35 -57.53
C ARG A 227 26.35 -55.33 -58.07
N LEU A 228 27.05 -56.46 -58.04
CA LEU A 228 28.45 -56.57 -58.48
C LEU A 228 28.54 -56.61 -60.01
N ALA A 229 29.43 -55.80 -60.58
CA ALA A 229 29.87 -55.94 -61.97
C ALA A 229 30.96 -57.02 -62.04
N PHE A 230 30.63 -58.21 -62.52
CA PHE A 230 31.63 -59.24 -62.82
C PHE A 230 32.35 -58.88 -64.13
N ASN A 231 33.65 -59.22 -64.26
CA ASN A 231 34.44 -59.06 -65.50
C ASN A 231 34.74 -57.63 -66.00
N SER A 232 34.57 -56.60 -65.18
CA SER A 232 34.80 -55.19 -65.55
C SER A 232 36.25 -54.81 -65.92
N GLY A 233 37.21 -55.72 -65.78
CA GLY A 233 38.61 -55.52 -66.15
C GLY A 233 38.92 -55.77 -67.64
N ALA A 234 38.02 -56.41 -68.38
CA ALA A 234 38.28 -56.89 -69.73
C ALA A 234 37.36 -56.30 -70.80
N ASP A 235 36.06 -56.21 -70.53
CA ASP A 235 35.08 -55.64 -71.46
C ASP A 235 34.28 -54.50 -70.84
N ALA A 236 34.14 -53.42 -71.61
CA ALA A 236 33.50 -52.18 -71.20
C ALA A 236 31.97 -52.15 -71.42
N LEU A 237 31.36 -53.23 -71.92
CA LEU A 237 30.03 -53.18 -72.54
C LEU A 237 28.90 -53.90 -71.79
N GLU A 238 29.15 -54.67 -70.73
CA GLU A 238 28.11 -55.51 -70.09
C GLU A 238 27.70 -55.14 -68.66
N ALA A 239 28.26 -54.07 -68.07
CA ALA A 239 27.77 -53.62 -66.76
C ALA A 239 26.37 -52.99 -66.89
N GLY A 240 25.35 -53.66 -66.36
CA GLY A 240 23.96 -53.17 -66.38
C GLY A 240 23.77 -51.91 -65.52
N GLU A 241 22.65 -51.20 -65.70
CA GLU A 241 22.34 -49.97 -64.96
C GLU A 241 22.36 -50.17 -63.42
N ALA A 242 22.03 -51.36 -62.93
CA ALA A 242 22.08 -51.70 -61.51
C ALA A 242 23.49 -52.01 -60.95
N GLN A 243 24.53 -52.01 -61.81
CA GLN A 243 25.91 -52.32 -61.45
C GLN A 243 26.84 -51.10 -61.56
N ARG A 244 26.28 -49.92 -61.91
CA ARG A 244 26.99 -48.65 -62.00
C ARG A 244 26.48 -47.70 -60.94
N LEU A 245 27.39 -47.13 -60.16
CA LEU A 245 27.03 -46.15 -59.14
C LEU A 245 26.37 -44.88 -59.74
N PRO A 246 26.84 -44.31 -60.87
CA PRO A 246 26.22 -43.12 -61.45
C PRO A 246 24.75 -43.29 -61.86
N SER A 247 24.32 -44.49 -62.28
CA SER A 247 22.92 -44.77 -62.65
C SER A 247 22.00 -44.94 -61.44
N MET A 248 22.55 -45.12 -60.24
CA MET A 248 21.77 -45.15 -58.99
C MET A 248 21.44 -43.75 -58.44
N LEU A 249 22.00 -42.70 -59.06
CA LEU A 249 21.77 -41.31 -58.70
C LEU A 249 20.57 -40.71 -59.45
N GLY A 250 19.79 -39.91 -58.72
CA GLY A 250 18.49 -39.42 -59.18
C GLY A 250 18.53 -38.35 -60.28
N ASP A 251 19.62 -37.59 -60.43
CA ASP A 251 19.71 -36.49 -61.39
C ASP A 251 21.12 -36.34 -62.00
N GLU A 252 21.20 -35.79 -63.21
CA GLU A 252 22.43 -35.60 -63.99
C GLU A 252 23.43 -34.70 -63.25
N SER A 253 22.95 -33.65 -62.58
CA SER A 253 23.80 -32.78 -61.75
C SER A 253 24.50 -33.57 -60.62
N GLN A 254 23.83 -34.58 -60.05
CA GLN A 254 24.44 -35.42 -59.02
C GLN A 254 25.53 -36.34 -59.60
N ARG A 255 25.34 -36.83 -60.84
CA ARG A 255 26.32 -37.65 -61.56
C ARG A 255 27.60 -36.86 -61.87
N GLU A 256 27.46 -35.61 -62.31
CA GLU A 256 28.60 -34.72 -62.54
C GLU A 256 29.40 -34.44 -61.25
N ARG A 257 28.69 -34.20 -60.13
CA ARG A 257 29.32 -34.00 -58.82
C ARG A 257 30.04 -35.26 -58.33
N LEU A 258 29.45 -36.44 -58.51
CA LEU A 258 30.11 -37.71 -58.19
C LEU A 258 31.37 -37.90 -59.02
N SER A 259 31.29 -37.71 -60.35
CA SER A 259 32.44 -37.81 -61.25
C SER A 259 33.56 -36.84 -60.84
N SER A 260 33.21 -35.61 -60.48
CA SER A 260 34.16 -34.60 -59.98
C SER A 260 34.83 -35.03 -58.66
N ALA A 261 34.07 -35.59 -57.72
CA ALA A 261 34.59 -36.09 -56.45
C ALA A 261 35.51 -37.31 -56.65
N MET A 262 35.16 -38.23 -57.55
CA MET A 262 35.99 -39.39 -57.91
C MET A 262 37.32 -38.94 -58.53
N GLN A 263 37.29 -37.98 -59.47
CA GLN A 263 38.50 -37.42 -60.07
C GLN A 263 39.37 -36.69 -59.04
N ALA A 264 38.76 -35.94 -58.12
CA ALA A 264 39.47 -35.25 -57.04
C ALA A 264 40.19 -36.24 -56.11
N ALA A 265 39.49 -37.31 -55.70
CA ALA A 265 40.06 -38.38 -54.88
C ALA A 265 41.26 -39.06 -55.55
N MET A 266 41.19 -39.29 -56.87
CA MET A 266 42.29 -39.86 -57.63
C MET A 266 43.51 -38.92 -57.74
N ARG A 267 43.28 -37.60 -57.83
CA ARG A 267 44.37 -36.60 -57.87
C ARG A 267 45.08 -36.44 -56.52
N ARG A 268 44.39 -36.69 -55.41
CA ARG A 268 44.93 -36.59 -54.05
C ARG A 268 44.67 -37.87 -53.25
N PRO A 269 45.43 -38.95 -53.51
CA PRO A 269 45.32 -40.17 -52.73
C PRO A 269 45.49 -39.90 -51.22
N GLY A 270 44.65 -40.52 -50.40
CA GLY A 270 44.63 -40.31 -48.94
C GLY A 270 43.74 -39.17 -48.46
N GLN A 271 43.11 -38.40 -49.36
CA GLN A 271 42.00 -37.51 -49.03
C GLN A 271 40.67 -38.15 -49.44
N VAL A 272 39.62 -37.88 -48.68
CA VAL A 272 38.25 -38.28 -48.99
C VAL A 272 37.46 -37.05 -49.39
N HIS A 273 36.60 -37.19 -50.39
CA HIS A 273 35.70 -36.15 -50.86
C HIS A 273 34.26 -36.57 -50.64
N SER A 274 33.51 -35.72 -49.94
CA SER A 274 32.11 -35.97 -49.62
C SER A 274 31.18 -35.17 -50.54
N LEU A 275 30.05 -35.76 -50.90
CA LEU A 275 28.96 -35.10 -51.62
C LEU A 275 27.60 -35.59 -51.14
N GLU A 276 26.63 -34.69 -51.09
CA GLU A 276 25.22 -35.05 -50.87
C GLU A 276 24.58 -35.46 -52.20
N ALA A 277 23.92 -36.62 -52.20
CA ALA A 277 23.26 -37.18 -53.38
C ALA A 277 22.02 -37.98 -52.97
N THR A 278 21.11 -38.17 -53.92
CA THR A 278 19.93 -39.00 -53.74
C THR A 278 20.22 -40.36 -54.36
N LEU A 279 20.47 -41.35 -53.51
CA LEU A 279 20.76 -42.71 -53.93
C LEU A 279 19.50 -43.55 -53.73
N GLU A 280 18.94 -44.08 -54.83
CA GLU A 280 17.72 -44.89 -54.83
C GLU A 280 16.48 -44.21 -54.20
N GLY A 281 16.38 -42.89 -54.34
CA GLY A 281 15.24 -42.10 -53.85
C GLY A 281 15.43 -41.52 -52.44
N GLU A 282 16.46 -41.97 -51.70
CA GLU A 282 16.73 -41.48 -50.34
C GLU A 282 17.94 -40.53 -50.32
N PRO A 283 17.91 -39.47 -49.49
CA PRO A 283 19.04 -38.57 -49.32
C PRO A 283 20.19 -39.30 -48.60
N ARG A 284 21.35 -39.32 -49.24
CA ARG A 284 22.58 -39.94 -48.72
C ARG A 284 23.75 -38.98 -48.80
N LEU A 285 24.66 -39.10 -47.86
CA LEU A 285 25.98 -38.49 -47.96
C LEU A 285 26.97 -39.54 -48.49
N LEU A 286 27.56 -39.29 -49.66
CA LEU A 286 28.57 -40.16 -50.28
C LEU A 286 29.97 -39.64 -49.96
N SER A 287 30.82 -40.47 -49.39
CA SER A 287 32.24 -40.18 -49.16
C SER A 287 33.11 -41.05 -50.06
N VAL A 288 33.96 -40.42 -50.87
CA VAL A 288 34.75 -41.06 -51.93
C VAL A 288 36.25 -40.95 -51.64
N GLY A 289 36.96 -42.07 -51.60
CA GLY A 289 38.42 -42.10 -51.45
C GLY A 289 39.08 -43.07 -52.43
N TYR A 290 40.32 -42.79 -52.84
CA TYR A 290 41.04 -43.58 -53.85
C TYR A 290 42.16 -44.45 -53.24
N ILE A 291 42.21 -45.73 -53.62
CA ILE A 291 43.25 -46.70 -53.20
C ILE A 291 44.20 -46.93 -54.39
N PRO A 292 45.39 -46.30 -54.44
CA PRO A 292 46.30 -46.34 -55.59
C PRO A 292 46.75 -47.75 -56.00
N GLU A 293 47.02 -48.62 -55.03
CA GLU A 293 47.50 -49.99 -55.24
C GLU A 293 46.46 -50.84 -55.98
N LEU A 294 45.17 -50.55 -55.75
CA LEU A 294 44.05 -51.23 -56.40
C LEU A 294 43.58 -50.53 -57.68
N LYS A 295 43.90 -49.24 -57.85
CA LYS A 295 43.28 -48.34 -58.82
C LYS A 295 41.75 -48.28 -58.69
N TRP A 296 41.23 -48.54 -57.49
CA TRP A 296 39.80 -48.51 -57.17
C TRP A 296 39.49 -47.34 -56.23
N LEU A 297 38.22 -46.91 -56.23
CA LEU A 297 37.68 -45.97 -55.26
C LEU A 297 36.79 -46.70 -54.26
N LEU A 298 36.93 -46.36 -52.99
CA LEU A 298 35.96 -46.71 -51.95
C LEU A 298 34.94 -45.57 -51.88
N VAL A 299 33.66 -45.91 -52.02
CA VAL A 299 32.53 -45.00 -51.85
C VAL A 299 31.70 -45.50 -50.69
N THR A 300 31.49 -44.67 -49.67
CA THR A 300 30.61 -45.01 -48.55
C THR A 300 29.37 -44.13 -48.60
N ALA A 301 28.18 -44.75 -48.60
CA ALA A 301 26.91 -44.04 -48.52
C ALA A 301 26.39 -44.02 -47.07
N LEU A 302 26.20 -42.84 -46.50
CA LEU A 302 25.64 -42.62 -45.17
C LEU A 302 24.16 -42.19 -45.25
N ASP A 303 23.32 -42.91 -44.51
CA ASP A 303 21.95 -42.53 -44.15
C ASP A 303 21.96 -41.47 -43.05
N LEU A 304 21.44 -40.27 -43.32
CA LEU A 304 21.39 -39.22 -42.30
C LEU A 304 20.29 -39.47 -41.24
N ASP A 305 19.30 -40.31 -41.55
CA ASP A 305 18.18 -40.61 -40.67
C ASP A 305 18.36 -41.91 -39.89
N ALA A 306 19.02 -42.92 -40.48
CA ALA A 306 19.27 -44.19 -39.81
C ALA A 306 20.56 -44.20 -38.95
N ALA A 307 21.51 -43.29 -39.18
CA ALA A 307 22.75 -43.27 -38.43
C ALA A 307 22.58 -42.63 -37.04
N PRO A 308 23.01 -43.31 -35.95
CA PRO A 308 22.89 -42.81 -34.58
C PRO A 308 23.99 -41.76 -34.27
N ILE A 309 24.03 -40.67 -35.03
CA ILE A 309 25.10 -39.64 -34.93
C ILE A 309 24.92 -38.79 -33.67
N LEU A 310 23.67 -38.65 -33.17
CA LEU A 310 23.37 -38.08 -31.87
C LEU A 310 22.43 -38.99 -31.08
N GLU A 311 22.86 -39.45 -29.90
CA GLU A 311 21.98 -40.15 -28.96
C GLU A 311 20.86 -39.21 -28.51
N ASN A 312 19.62 -39.52 -28.93
CA ASN A 312 18.45 -38.69 -28.67
C ASN A 312 18.16 -38.46 -27.15
N ARG A 313 18.79 -39.25 -26.26
CA ARG A 313 18.59 -39.21 -24.80
C ARG A 313 19.07 -37.90 -24.15
N TRP A 314 20.19 -37.35 -24.60
CA TRP A 314 20.73 -36.12 -23.99
C TRP A 314 19.93 -34.88 -24.41
N LEU A 315 19.38 -34.89 -25.63
CA LEU A 315 18.48 -33.83 -26.12
C LEU A 315 17.22 -33.73 -25.26
N TRP A 316 16.56 -34.86 -24.96
CA TRP A 316 15.40 -34.87 -24.06
C TRP A 316 15.75 -34.41 -22.65
N SER A 317 16.93 -34.77 -22.15
CA SER A 317 17.41 -34.31 -20.83
C SER A 317 17.60 -32.80 -20.80
N LEU A 318 18.14 -32.21 -21.88
CA LEU A 318 18.30 -30.77 -22.04
C LEU A 318 16.96 -30.03 -22.16
N VAL A 319 16.00 -30.59 -22.90
CA VAL A 319 14.63 -30.05 -23.01
C VAL A 319 13.93 -30.06 -21.64
N ILE A 320 14.04 -31.16 -20.89
CA ILE A 320 13.47 -31.26 -19.53
C ILE A 320 14.15 -30.24 -18.61
N ALA A 321 15.47 -30.11 -18.65
CA ALA A 321 16.21 -29.14 -17.85
C ALA A 321 15.82 -27.69 -18.17
N LEU A 322 15.69 -27.34 -19.45
CA LEU A 322 15.25 -26.00 -19.89
C LEU A 322 13.81 -25.71 -19.44
N THR A 323 12.92 -26.71 -19.55
CA THR A 323 11.53 -26.60 -19.08
C THR A 323 11.49 -26.40 -17.57
N LEU A 324 12.31 -27.13 -16.81
CA LEU A 324 12.40 -26.97 -15.37
C LEU A 324 12.94 -25.57 -15.00
N ILE A 325 13.98 -25.08 -15.69
CA ILE A 325 14.50 -23.72 -15.51
C ILE A 325 13.41 -22.69 -15.79
N LEU A 326 12.63 -22.85 -16.85
CA LEU A 326 11.52 -21.95 -17.18
C LEU A 326 10.46 -21.94 -16.08
N VAL A 327 10.09 -23.10 -15.54
CA VAL A 327 9.15 -23.22 -14.42
C VAL A 327 9.71 -22.53 -13.17
N ILE A 328 10.99 -22.72 -12.87
CA ILE A 328 11.67 -22.06 -11.74
C ILE A 328 11.70 -20.54 -11.94
N LEU A 329 12.00 -20.05 -13.14
CA LEU A 329 12.00 -18.61 -13.45
C LEU A 329 10.59 -18.02 -13.35
N MET A 330 9.56 -18.73 -13.83
CA MET A 330 8.17 -18.31 -13.65
C MET A 330 7.76 -18.26 -12.18
N ALA A 331 8.13 -19.29 -11.39
CA ALA A 331 7.87 -19.32 -9.96
C ALA A 331 8.62 -18.19 -9.23
N GLY A 332 9.89 -17.95 -9.60
CA GLY A 332 10.72 -16.88 -9.08
C GLY A 332 10.18 -15.50 -9.43
N PHE A 333 9.68 -15.30 -10.65
CA PHE A 333 9.03 -14.06 -11.07
C PHE A 333 7.71 -13.86 -10.32
N ALA A 334 6.87 -14.89 -10.21
CA ALA A 334 5.62 -14.81 -9.45
C ALA A 334 5.89 -14.48 -7.97
N PHE A 335 6.91 -15.11 -7.39
CA PHE A 335 7.40 -14.81 -6.05
C PHE A 335 7.95 -13.38 -5.94
N GLY A 336 8.72 -12.94 -6.94
CA GLY A 336 9.29 -11.59 -7.03
C GLY A 336 8.21 -10.52 -7.13
N ILE A 337 7.21 -10.69 -7.98
CA ILE A 337 6.04 -9.82 -8.09
C ILE A 337 5.27 -9.75 -6.76
N GLU A 338 5.07 -10.90 -6.10
CA GLU A 338 4.45 -10.92 -4.78
C GLU A 338 5.27 -10.14 -3.74
N ARG A 339 6.59 -10.34 -3.70
CA ARG A 339 7.46 -9.77 -2.67
C ARG A 339 7.87 -8.32 -2.94
N LEU A 340 8.03 -7.93 -4.21
CA LEU A 340 8.54 -6.63 -4.63
C LEU A 340 7.42 -5.65 -5.00
N ILE A 341 6.23 -6.10 -5.38
CA ILE A 341 5.15 -5.20 -5.82
C ILE A 341 3.91 -5.38 -4.95
N LEU A 342 3.29 -6.56 -4.96
CA LEU A 342 1.99 -6.76 -4.30
C LEU A 342 2.06 -6.71 -2.78
N GLY A 343 3.08 -7.28 -2.15
CA GLY A 343 3.28 -7.27 -0.71
C GLY A 343 3.41 -5.84 -0.17
N PRO A 344 4.33 -5.02 -0.70
CA PRO A 344 4.46 -3.61 -0.36
C PRO A 344 3.17 -2.82 -0.58
N LEU A 345 2.46 -3.03 -1.70
CA LEU A 345 1.16 -2.38 -1.94
C LEU A 345 0.10 -2.80 -0.93
N ARG A 346 0.04 -4.08 -0.53
CA ARG A 346 -0.88 -4.53 0.53
C ARG A 346 -0.54 -3.93 1.89
N ARG A 347 0.75 -3.81 2.22
CA ARG A 347 1.18 -3.14 3.45
C ARG A 347 0.79 -1.67 3.44
N LEU A 348 1.09 -0.95 2.35
CA LEU A 348 0.66 0.45 2.18
C LEU A 348 -0.87 0.59 2.29
N GLN A 349 -1.63 -0.33 1.69
CA GLN A 349 -3.09 -0.36 1.81
C GLN A 349 -3.56 -0.59 3.26
N GLN A 350 -2.90 -1.49 4.01
CA GLN A 350 -3.20 -1.75 5.42
C GLN A 350 -2.87 -0.53 6.28
N SER A 351 -1.69 0.06 6.10
CA SER A 351 -1.28 1.28 6.81
C SER A 351 -2.20 2.46 6.50
N ALA A 352 -2.65 2.61 5.24
CA ALA A 352 -3.64 3.62 4.88
C ALA A 352 -4.98 3.43 5.60
N ARG A 353 -5.42 2.18 5.80
CA ARG A 353 -6.62 1.88 6.60
C ARG A 353 -6.42 2.15 8.10
N ALA A 354 -5.23 1.88 8.64
CA ALA A 354 -4.90 2.18 10.03
C ALA A 354 -4.91 3.70 10.29
N ILE A 355 -4.30 4.48 9.40
CA ILE A 355 -4.31 5.94 9.43
C ILE A 355 -5.75 6.49 9.31
N ALA A 356 -6.59 5.91 8.44
CA ALA A 356 -8.00 6.27 8.37
C ALA A 356 -8.80 5.93 9.66
N GLY A 357 -8.32 4.97 10.45
CA GLY A 357 -8.85 4.62 11.76
C GLY A 357 -8.29 5.45 12.93
N GLY A 358 -7.41 6.42 12.66
CA GLY A 358 -6.82 7.31 13.68
C GLY A 358 -5.47 6.87 14.24
N ASP A 359 -4.87 5.79 13.73
CA ASP A 359 -3.52 5.33 14.11
C ASP A 359 -2.47 5.93 13.15
N PHE A 360 -1.99 7.13 13.48
CA PHE A 360 -1.02 7.88 12.66
C PHE A 360 0.44 7.45 12.87
N ASP A 361 0.74 6.75 13.97
CA ASP A 361 2.07 6.22 14.30
C ASP A 361 2.42 4.96 13.51
N HIS A 362 1.48 4.44 12.72
CA HIS A 362 1.68 3.25 11.94
C HIS A 362 2.79 3.44 10.90
N ALA A 363 3.91 2.73 11.07
CA ALA A 363 5.09 2.86 10.23
C ALA A 363 4.79 2.54 8.76
N LEU A 364 4.88 3.56 7.90
CA LEU A 364 4.80 3.40 6.45
C LEU A 364 6.15 2.92 5.91
N PRO A 365 6.18 1.95 4.99
CA PRO A 365 7.43 1.43 4.42
C PRO A 365 8.02 2.43 3.41
N THR A 366 8.74 3.44 3.89
CA THR A 366 9.30 4.55 3.09
C THR A 366 10.73 4.30 2.57
N GLU A 367 11.39 3.24 3.04
CA GLU A 367 12.81 2.94 2.76
C GLU A 367 13.12 2.55 1.30
N ARG A 368 12.09 2.37 0.46
CA ARG A 368 12.30 2.00 -0.94
C ARG A 368 12.66 3.21 -1.79
N GLY A 369 13.64 3.04 -2.67
CA GLY A 369 14.08 4.04 -3.65
C GLY A 369 13.30 4.00 -4.97
N ASP A 370 12.16 3.31 -5.03
CA ASP A 370 11.32 3.16 -6.22
C ASP A 370 10.04 4.02 -6.14
N GLU A 371 9.21 3.97 -7.16
CA GLU A 371 7.95 4.72 -7.27
C GLU A 371 6.93 4.33 -6.17
N ILE A 372 6.98 3.09 -5.69
CA ILE A 372 6.16 2.64 -4.55
C ILE A 372 6.66 3.29 -3.26
N GLY A 373 7.98 3.43 -3.11
CA GLY A 373 8.61 4.20 -2.05
C GLY A 373 8.28 5.69 -2.11
N GLU A 374 8.24 6.28 -3.31
CA GLU A 374 7.81 7.68 -3.52
C GLU A 374 6.36 7.87 -3.10
N LEU A 375 5.45 7.00 -3.57
CA LEU A 375 4.05 7.02 -3.14
C LEU A 375 3.91 6.82 -1.62
N SER A 376 4.74 5.97 -1.02
CA SER A 376 4.77 5.78 0.44
C SER A 376 5.27 7.03 1.18
N ARG A 377 6.21 7.79 0.61
CA ARG A 377 6.69 9.07 1.14
C ARG A 377 5.62 10.15 1.04
N ASP A 378 4.93 10.25 -0.08
CA ASP A 378 3.82 11.20 -0.28
C ASP A 378 2.66 10.89 0.67
N PHE A 379 2.30 9.62 0.79
CA PHE A 379 1.28 9.17 1.74
C PHE A 379 1.71 9.43 3.19
N SER A 380 3.00 9.25 3.51
CA SER A 380 3.57 9.60 4.82
C SER A 380 3.56 11.11 5.07
N HIS A 381 3.77 11.93 4.05
CA HIS A 381 3.63 13.38 4.15
C HIS A 381 2.18 13.78 4.46
N MET A 382 1.20 13.20 3.77
CA MET A 382 -0.22 13.42 4.06
C MET A 382 -0.59 12.93 5.47
N ALA A 383 -0.14 11.75 5.88
CA ALA A 383 -0.43 11.20 7.22
C ALA A 383 0.09 12.14 8.32
N ARG A 384 1.33 12.61 8.22
CA ARG A 384 1.89 13.62 9.15
C ARG A 384 1.15 14.95 9.10
N GLN A 385 0.66 15.36 7.94
CA GLN A 385 -0.10 16.61 7.83
C GLN A 385 -1.45 16.48 8.53
N VAL A 386 -2.14 15.34 8.39
CA VAL A 386 -3.41 15.05 9.10
C VAL A 386 -3.17 14.92 10.61
N GLU A 387 -2.10 14.23 11.01
CA GLU A 387 -1.71 14.12 12.42
C GLU A 387 -1.44 15.50 13.04
N ARG A 388 -0.63 16.35 12.40
CA ARG A 388 -0.38 17.73 12.84
C ARG A 388 -1.65 18.56 12.87
N HIS A 389 -2.54 18.41 11.90
CA HIS A 389 -3.82 19.12 11.92
C HIS A 389 -4.72 18.67 13.08
N THR A 390 -4.69 17.38 13.40
CA THR A 390 -5.43 16.82 14.54
C THR A 390 -4.85 17.31 15.86
N GLN A 391 -3.52 17.30 16.01
CA GLN A 391 -2.81 17.85 17.17
C GLN A 391 -3.05 19.36 17.32
N ASP A 392 -2.94 20.14 16.24
CA ASP A 392 -3.23 21.58 16.24
C ASP A 392 -4.69 21.88 16.61
N LEU A 393 -5.64 21.04 16.16
CA LEU A 393 -7.04 21.16 16.52
C LEU A 393 -7.27 20.83 18.00
N GLU A 394 -6.64 19.78 18.51
CA GLU A 394 -6.70 19.43 19.94
C GLU A 394 -6.10 20.53 20.80
N ASP A 395 -4.96 21.10 20.41
CA ASP A 395 -4.32 22.20 21.15
C ASP A 395 -5.16 23.48 21.08
N LYS A 396 -5.78 23.79 19.93
CA LYS A 396 -6.75 24.89 19.81
C LYS A 396 -7.99 24.67 20.66
N VAL A 397 -8.52 23.44 20.71
CA VAL A 397 -9.66 23.10 21.56
C VAL A 397 -9.27 23.25 23.03
N ARG A 398 -8.14 22.68 23.46
CA ARG A 398 -7.62 22.84 24.82
C ARG A 398 -7.39 24.31 25.19
N GLN A 399 -6.85 25.11 24.28
CA GLN A 399 -6.63 26.53 24.50
C GLN A 399 -7.94 27.31 24.61
N ARG A 400 -8.90 27.06 23.72
CA ARG A 400 -10.24 27.68 23.78
C ARG A 400 -11.02 27.27 25.03
N THR A 401 -10.90 26.03 25.47
CA THR A 401 -11.49 25.57 26.74
C THR A 401 -10.88 26.30 27.92
N ARG A 402 -9.54 26.47 27.95
CA ARG A 402 -8.86 27.24 29.01
C ARG A 402 -9.25 28.72 29.02
N ASP A 403 -9.30 29.36 27.85
CA ASP A 403 -9.72 30.77 27.73
C ASP A 403 -11.17 30.96 28.20
N LEU A 404 -12.05 30.00 27.88
CA LEU A 404 -13.44 30.01 28.30
C LEU A 404 -13.58 29.82 29.82
N GLU A 405 -12.87 28.86 30.40
CA GLU A 405 -12.82 28.65 31.85
C GLU A 405 -12.31 29.89 32.59
N GLN A 406 -11.26 30.52 32.07
CA GLN A 406 -10.71 31.76 32.63
C GLN A 406 -11.73 32.89 32.59
N THR A 407 -12.36 33.13 31.44
CA THR A 407 -13.37 34.18 31.28
C THR A 407 -14.57 33.95 32.21
N ASN A 408 -15.02 32.71 32.36
CA ASN A 408 -16.13 32.36 33.23
C ASN A 408 -15.77 32.58 34.72
N ALA A 409 -14.53 32.22 35.11
CA ALA A 409 -14.03 32.48 36.45
C ALA A 409 -13.91 33.99 36.75
N GLU A 410 -13.50 34.80 35.78
CA GLU A 410 -13.43 36.26 35.90
C GLU A 410 -14.82 36.88 36.07
N MET A 411 -15.81 36.47 35.27
CA MET A 411 -17.20 36.92 35.42
C MET A 411 -17.79 36.55 36.78
N ALA A 412 -17.57 35.32 37.24
CA ALA A 412 -18.07 34.87 38.55
C ALA A 412 -17.40 35.61 39.72
N ARG A 413 -16.17 36.10 39.56
CA ARG A 413 -15.50 36.96 40.56
C ARG A 413 -16.08 38.37 40.56
N ALA A 414 -16.26 38.97 39.38
CA ALA A 414 -16.83 40.32 39.25
C ALA A 414 -18.24 40.41 39.85
N ARG A 415 -19.10 39.41 39.58
CA ARG A 415 -20.45 39.35 40.15
C ARG A 415 -20.42 39.30 41.69
N ARG A 416 -19.61 38.41 42.27
CA ARG A 416 -19.45 38.31 43.73
C ARG A 416 -18.97 39.61 44.37
N GLN A 417 -18.08 40.35 43.69
CA GLN A 417 -17.60 41.63 44.18
C GLN A 417 -18.71 42.71 44.18
N ILE A 418 -19.56 42.72 43.15
CA ILE A 418 -20.73 43.63 43.10
C ILE A 418 -21.72 43.30 44.21
N ASP A 419 -22.08 42.02 44.37
CA ASP A 419 -23.03 41.59 45.41
C ASP A 419 -22.53 41.97 46.81
N ALA A 420 -21.24 41.72 47.10
CA ALA A 420 -20.61 42.11 48.36
C ALA A 420 -20.60 43.64 48.59
N SER A 421 -20.44 44.43 47.54
CA SER A 421 -20.47 45.91 47.63
C SER A 421 -21.87 46.44 47.93
N LEU A 422 -22.91 45.83 47.35
CA LEU A 422 -24.30 46.19 47.62
C LEU A 422 -24.73 45.81 49.03
N GLU A 423 -24.29 44.65 49.51
CA GLU A 423 -24.55 44.22 50.89
C GLU A 423 -23.90 45.18 51.90
N TYR A 424 -22.66 45.61 51.64
CA TYR A 424 -22.00 46.63 52.46
C TYR A 424 -22.76 47.97 52.45
N ALA A 425 -23.30 48.40 51.30
CA ALA A 425 -24.12 49.60 51.22
C ALA A 425 -25.43 49.49 52.05
N SER A 426 -26.05 48.31 52.10
CA SER A 426 -27.24 48.06 52.94
C SER A 426 -26.93 48.21 54.43
N ILE A 427 -25.75 47.74 54.87
CA ILE A 427 -25.31 47.93 56.27
C ILE A 427 -25.21 49.42 56.60
N ILE A 428 -24.64 50.24 55.71
CA ILE A 428 -24.55 51.69 55.90
C ILE A 428 -25.95 52.31 55.95
N GLN A 429 -26.84 51.95 55.03
CA GLN A 429 -28.19 52.50 55.00
C GLN A 429 -29.00 52.13 56.24
N ARG A 430 -28.88 50.89 56.74
CA ARG A 430 -29.54 50.49 57.99
C ARG A 430 -28.98 51.24 59.21
N ALA A 431 -27.69 51.57 59.21
CA ALA A 431 -27.05 52.27 60.32
C ALA A 431 -27.53 53.73 60.50
N ILE A 432 -28.04 54.37 59.45
CA ILE A 432 -28.59 55.74 59.55
C ILE A 432 -30.03 55.80 60.08
N LEU A 433 -30.74 54.66 60.06
CA LEU A 433 -32.13 54.57 60.50
C LEU A 433 -32.20 54.66 62.04
N PRO A 434 -33.11 55.45 62.61
CA PRO A 434 -33.17 55.70 64.04
C PRO A 434 -33.90 54.60 64.83
N SER A 435 -33.79 53.32 64.41
CA SER A 435 -34.52 52.20 65.03
C SER A 435 -34.22 52.07 66.53
N ARG A 436 -32.96 52.27 66.92
CA ARG A 436 -32.55 52.25 68.34
C ARG A 436 -33.15 53.42 69.14
N GLN A 437 -33.13 54.63 68.58
CA GLN A 437 -33.70 55.80 69.26
C GLN A 437 -35.22 55.66 69.45
N LEU A 438 -35.93 55.15 68.44
CA LEU A 438 -37.35 54.82 68.55
C LEU A 438 -37.63 53.78 69.64
N GLN A 439 -36.81 52.72 69.71
CA GLN A 439 -36.94 51.68 70.72
C GLN A 439 -36.64 52.16 72.14
N ASP A 440 -35.68 53.07 72.30
CA ASP A 440 -35.26 53.63 73.59
C ASP A 440 -36.28 54.66 74.13
N HIS A 441 -36.85 55.51 73.26
CA HIS A 441 -37.73 56.61 73.67
C HIS A 441 -39.23 56.31 73.56
N LEU A 442 -39.65 55.46 72.62
CA LEU A 442 -41.05 55.09 72.40
C LEU A 442 -41.26 53.56 72.43
N PRO A 443 -40.76 52.85 73.46
CA PRO A 443 -40.96 51.40 73.53
C PRO A 443 -42.46 51.10 73.56
N ARG A 444 -42.92 50.20 72.67
CA ARG A 444 -44.33 49.79 72.52
C ARG A 444 -45.31 50.87 72.00
N HIS A 445 -44.84 52.10 71.78
CA HIS A 445 -45.64 53.21 71.25
C HIS A 445 -45.38 53.48 69.76
N HIS A 446 -44.55 52.66 69.11
CA HIS A 446 -44.31 52.71 67.68
C HIS A 446 -44.24 51.30 67.07
N ALA A 447 -44.44 51.23 65.76
CA ALA A 447 -44.07 50.08 64.93
C ALA A 447 -43.67 50.58 63.54
N ILE A 448 -42.67 49.93 62.94
CA ILE A 448 -42.10 50.32 61.65
C ILE A 448 -42.09 49.12 60.71
N MET A 449 -42.54 49.32 59.47
CA MET A 449 -42.24 48.49 58.32
C MET A 449 -41.27 49.25 57.43
N TRP A 450 -40.14 48.64 57.09
CA TRP A 450 -39.21 49.18 56.11
C TRP A 450 -38.72 48.01 55.25
N ARG A 451 -39.11 48.02 53.98
CA ARG A 451 -38.82 46.95 53.00
C ARG A 451 -38.31 47.61 51.72
N PRO A 452 -36.98 47.73 51.53
CA PRO A 452 -36.45 48.18 50.26
C PRO A 452 -36.76 47.18 49.15
N ARG A 453 -36.90 47.65 47.92
CA ARG A 453 -37.22 46.84 46.74
C ARG A 453 -36.02 46.00 46.28
N ASP A 454 -34.84 46.62 46.30
CA ASP A 454 -33.55 45.99 46.03
C ASP A 454 -32.78 45.82 47.38
N VAL A 455 -31.46 45.54 47.35
CA VAL A 455 -30.64 45.43 48.58
C VAL A 455 -30.58 46.74 49.39
N VAL A 456 -30.76 47.87 48.70
CA VAL A 456 -30.85 49.24 49.22
C VAL A 456 -31.99 49.99 48.51
N GLY A 457 -32.62 50.96 49.18
CA GLY A 457 -33.78 51.70 48.67
C GLY A 457 -33.64 53.23 48.73
N GLY A 458 -34.64 53.97 48.27
CA GLY A 458 -34.79 55.43 48.43
C GLY A 458 -35.49 55.84 49.73
N ASP A 459 -36.29 54.94 50.30
CA ASP A 459 -37.07 55.17 51.50
C ASP A 459 -36.26 55.16 52.81
N PHE A 460 -36.63 56.05 53.75
CA PHE A 460 -36.14 56.02 55.13
C PHE A 460 -37.10 56.75 56.08
N TYR A 461 -36.80 56.71 57.38
CA TYR A 461 -37.57 57.39 58.41
C TYR A 461 -36.66 58.12 59.39
N VAL A 462 -37.21 59.15 60.03
CA VAL A 462 -36.50 60.02 60.97
C VAL A 462 -37.21 60.05 62.32
N PHE A 463 -36.42 60.20 63.37
CA PHE A 463 -36.88 60.33 64.75
C PHE A 463 -35.92 61.25 65.51
N ARG A 464 -36.45 62.20 66.27
CA ARG A 464 -35.70 63.05 67.20
C ARG A 464 -36.51 63.23 68.47
N ALA A 465 -35.91 62.87 69.60
CA ALA A 465 -36.45 63.17 70.92
C ALA A 465 -35.86 64.49 71.43
N THR A 466 -36.69 65.34 72.00
CA THR A 466 -36.28 66.49 72.80
C THR A 466 -36.91 66.39 74.18
N GLU A 467 -36.59 67.32 75.08
CA GLU A 467 -37.23 67.38 76.41
C GLU A 467 -38.74 67.64 76.32
N ARG A 468 -39.19 68.29 75.24
CA ARG A 468 -40.57 68.76 75.07
C ARG A 468 -41.46 67.75 74.31
N GLY A 469 -40.87 66.88 73.50
CA GLY A 469 -41.64 66.01 72.63
C GLY A 469 -40.78 65.23 71.62
N TRP A 470 -41.44 64.68 70.61
CA TRP A 470 -40.81 63.83 69.60
C TRP A 470 -41.18 64.26 68.20
N LEU A 471 -40.16 64.44 67.35
CA LEU A 471 -40.32 64.56 65.89
C LEU A 471 -40.18 63.17 65.27
N MET A 472 -41.10 62.83 64.38
CA MET A 472 -41.11 61.56 63.66
C MET A 472 -41.48 61.80 62.21
N GLY A 473 -41.02 60.96 61.31
CA GLY A 473 -41.44 61.06 59.92
C GLY A 473 -40.91 60.00 59.00
N VAL A 474 -41.50 59.96 57.81
CA VAL A 474 -41.15 59.06 56.73
C VAL A 474 -40.75 59.90 55.52
N ILE A 475 -39.82 59.39 54.72
CA ILE A 475 -39.29 60.05 53.54
C ILE A 475 -39.13 59.01 52.43
N ASP A 476 -39.58 59.36 51.25
CA ASP A 476 -39.42 58.61 50.01
C ASP A 476 -38.63 59.48 49.04
N CYS A 477 -37.41 59.05 48.70
CA CYS A 477 -36.56 59.72 47.73
C CYS A 477 -36.78 59.13 46.34
N ALA A 478 -36.80 59.98 45.31
CA ALA A 478 -37.04 59.49 43.97
C ALA A 478 -36.00 58.46 43.48
N GLY A 479 -36.53 57.33 43.01
CA GLY A 479 -35.76 56.20 42.51
C GLY A 479 -35.42 55.18 43.61
N HIS A 480 -35.25 53.93 43.21
CA HIS A 480 -34.92 52.81 44.10
C HIS A 480 -33.49 52.31 43.81
N GLY A 481 -33.02 51.31 44.56
CA GLY A 481 -31.71 50.69 44.33
C GLY A 481 -30.55 51.64 44.66
N VAL A 482 -29.40 51.46 43.99
CA VAL A 482 -28.18 52.23 44.30
C VAL A 482 -28.38 53.75 44.18
N PRO A 483 -28.97 54.30 43.10
CA PRO A 483 -29.20 55.75 43.00
C PRO A 483 -30.13 56.28 44.10
N GLY A 484 -31.21 55.55 44.42
CA GLY A 484 -32.12 55.88 45.53
C GLY A 484 -31.39 55.93 46.86
N SER A 485 -30.52 54.95 47.14
CA SER A 485 -29.77 54.89 48.40
C SER A 485 -28.78 56.04 48.61
N LEU A 486 -28.17 56.54 47.53
CA LEU A 486 -27.32 57.73 47.58
C LEU A 486 -28.14 58.99 47.88
N MET A 487 -29.34 59.08 47.29
CA MET A 487 -30.29 60.15 47.58
C MET A 487 -30.77 60.09 49.03
N THR A 488 -31.02 58.90 49.59
CA THR A 488 -31.33 58.70 51.01
C THR A 488 -30.23 59.26 51.92
N MET A 489 -28.95 58.98 51.64
CA MET A 489 -27.84 59.48 52.47
C MET A 489 -27.77 61.02 52.45
N LEU A 490 -27.94 61.62 51.27
CA LEU A 490 -27.91 63.06 51.11
C LEU A 490 -29.13 63.72 51.77
N ALA A 491 -30.34 63.19 51.52
CA ALA A 491 -31.56 63.68 52.13
C ALA A 491 -31.49 63.59 53.66
N ARG A 492 -30.95 62.50 54.20
CA ARG A 492 -30.72 62.35 55.65
C ARG A 492 -29.86 63.47 56.22
N ALA A 493 -28.74 63.78 55.58
CA ALA A 493 -27.85 64.86 56.04
C ALA A 493 -28.53 66.23 55.95
N ILE A 494 -29.26 66.50 54.87
CA ILE A 494 -30.00 67.76 54.67
C ILE A 494 -31.10 67.91 55.74
N ILE A 495 -31.88 66.86 55.99
CA ILE A 495 -32.96 66.88 56.99
C ILE A 495 -32.38 67.07 58.40
N ASP A 496 -31.27 66.41 58.72
CA ASP A 496 -30.60 66.60 60.01
C ASP A 496 -30.10 68.03 60.18
N ASN A 497 -29.55 68.64 59.12
CA ASN A 497 -29.15 70.04 59.16
C ASN A 497 -30.36 70.98 59.31
N ALA A 498 -31.46 70.72 58.59
CA ALA A 498 -32.69 71.49 58.69
C ALA A 498 -33.25 71.46 60.12
N ILE A 499 -33.34 70.27 60.74
CA ILE A 499 -33.80 70.10 62.13
C ILE A 499 -32.91 70.89 63.11
N LEU A 500 -31.59 70.86 62.92
CA LEU A 500 -30.65 71.62 63.75
C LEU A 500 -30.82 73.14 63.58
N HIS A 501 -31.21 73.59 62.38
CA HIS A 501 -31.32 75.01 62.06
C HIS A 501 -32.63 75.63 62.56
N VAL A 502 -33.77 74.96 62.36
CA VAL A 502 -35.10 75.53 62.65
C VAL A 502 -35.74 74.97 63.92
N GLY A 503 -35.19 73.89 64.48
CA GLY A 503 -35.77 73.18 65.63
C GLY A 503 -36.61 71.97 65.21
N ALA A 504 -36.82 71.04 66.15
CA ALA A 504 -37.58 69.82 65.91
C ALA A 504 -39.10 69.99 66.03
N ASP A 505 -39.57 71.10 66.62
CA ASP A 505 -40.97 71.35 66.98
C ASP A 505 -41.79 72.07 65.90
N ASP A 506 -41.19 72.37 64.75
CA ASP A 506 -41.86 72.97 63.59
C ASP A 506 -41.66 72.12 62.31
N PRO A 507 -42.54 71.12 62.06
CA PRO A 507 -42.49 70.27 60.87
C PRO A 507 -42.47 71.03 59.55
N ALA A 508 -43.29 72.07 59.40
CA ALA A 508 -43.36 72.87 58.17
C ALA A 508 -42.08 73.66 57.93
N ALA A 509 -41.48 74.26 58.97
CA ALA A 509 -40.18 74.91 58.85
C ALA A 509 -39.10 73.92 58.40
N ILE A 510 -39.10 72.69 58.94
CA ILE A 510 -38.16 71.64 58.52
C ILE A 510 -38.35 71.28 57.04
N LEU A 511 -39.58 71.09 56.57
CA LEU A 511 -39.85 70.80 55.15
C LEU A 511 -39.37 71.93 54.23
N ASN A 512 -39.69 73.18 54.58
CA ASN A 512 -39.29 74.36 53.80
C ASN A 512 -37.77 74.53 53.75
N GLU A 513 -37.09 74.32 54.88
CA GLU A 513 -35.64 74.41 54.97
C GLU A 513 -34.96 73.24 54.23
N THR A 514 -35.52 72.04 54.33
CA THR A 514 -35.07 70.86 53.57
C THR A 514 -35.21 71.10 52.06
N ASP A 515 -36.35 71.65 51.58
CA ASP A 515 -36.54 71.98 50.16
C ASP A 515 -35.50 73.00 49.68
N ARG A 516 -35.25 74.05 50.47
CA ARG A 516 -34.26 75.08 50.17
C ARG A 516 -32.85 74.49 50.05
N GLN A 517 -32.43 73.70 51.04
CA GLN A 517 -31.12 73.06 51.05
C GLN A 517 -30.97 72.02 49.92
N ASN A 518 -32.00 71.21 49.67
CA ASN A 518 -32.03 70.23 48.57
C ASN A 518 -31.81 70.91 47.21
N ARG A 519 -32.54 72.00 46.94
CA ARG A 519 -32.37 72.79 45.70
C ARG A 519 -30.99 73.42 45.56
N SER A 520 -30.40 73.88 46.67
CA SER A 520 -29.06 74.49 46.66
C SER A 520 -27.94 73.47 46.47
N THR A 521 -28.16 72.23 46.91
CA THR A 521 -27.17 71.15 46.82
C THR A 521 -27.25 70.45 45.46
N LEU A 522 -28.47 70.16 45.00
CA LEU A 522 -28.74 69.46 43.74
C LEU A 522 -29.22 70.44 42.66
N HIS A 523 -28.26 71.03 41.95
CA HIS A 523 -28.55 71.89 40.80
C HIS A 523 -29.08 71.05 39.64
N LYS A 524 -30.41 71.02 39.45
CA LYS A 524 -31.07 70.20 38.41
C LYS A 524 -30.53 70.40 36.99
N ASP A 525 -30.04 71.59 36.67
CA ASP A 525 -29.50 71.91 35.33
C ASP A 525 -28.14 71.23 35.06
N THR A 526 -27.45 70.80 36.11
CA THR A 526 -26.16 70.10 36.04
C THR A 526 -26.29 68.58 36.06
N LEU A 527 -27.49 68.07 36.35
CA LEU A 527 -27.74 66.63 36.47
C LEU A 527 -28.38 66.09 35.18
N PRO A 528 -28.04 64.85 34.76
CA PRO A 528 -28.74 64.16 33.70
C PRO A 528 -30.25 64.12 33.97
N ARG A 529 -31.08 64.30 32.93
CA ARG A 529 -32.55 64.25 33.04
C ARG A 529 -33.08 62.93 33.63
N SER A 530 -32.26 61.88 33.63
CA SER A 530 -32.57 60.56 34.18
C SER A 530 -32.49 60.48 35.71
N ILE A 531 -31.89 61.46 36.39
CA ILE A 531 -31.78 61.46 37.86
C ILE A 531 -32.91 62.32 38.43
N ALA A 532 -33.90 61.66 39.02
CA ALA A 532 -34.94 62.31 39.79
C ALA A 532 -34.38 62.69 41.18
N THR A 533 -34.70 63.91 41.64
CA THR A 533 -34.16 64.50 42.89
C THR A 533 -35.27 65.02 43.81
N ASN A 534 -36.51 64.72 43.46
CA ASN A 534 -37.65 65.01 44.31
C ASN A 534 -37.74 64.01 45.46
N MET A 535 -38.37 64.43 46.55
CA MET A 535 -38.63 63.57 47.70
C MET A 535 -40.00 63.88 48.29
N ASP A 536 -40.73 62.83 48.62
CA ASP A 536 -41.98 62.89 49.35
C ASP A 536 -41.65 62.73 50.85
N MET A 537 -42.29 63.52 51.70
CA MET A 537 -41.88 63.62 53.11
C MET A 537 -43.06 63.97 53.99
N GLY A 538 -43.19 63.33 55.14
CA GLY A 538 -44.25 63.56 56.11
C GLY A 538 -43.65 63.60 57.49
N LEU A 539 -43.83 64.70 58.19
CA LEU A 539 -43.27 64.98 59.50
C LEU A 539 -44.38 65.26 60.51
N VAL A 540 -44.22 64.67 61.68
CA VAL A 540 -45.11 64.87 62.82
C VAL A 540 -44.29 65.26 64.04
N TRP A 541 -44.65 66.38 64.65
CA TRP A 541 -44.20 66.76 65.98
C TRP A 541 -45.28 66.40 67.01
N VAL A 542 -44.89 65.66 68.05
CA VAL A 542 -45.78 65.30 69.16
C VAL A 542 -45.31 66.01 70.42
N ASP A 543 -46.13 66.93 70.94
CA ASP A 543 -45.95 67.58 72.24
C ASP A 543 -46.93 66.95 73.26
N PRO A 544 -46.52 65.89 73.98
CA PRO A 544 -47.39 65.21 74.94
C PRO A 544 -47.76 66.10 76.12
N GLY A 545 -46.91 67.06 76.49
CA GLY A 545 -47.17 68.00 77.59
C GLY A 545 -48.28 68.99 77.26
N ALA A 546 -48.33 69.46 76.02
CA ALA A 546 -49.42 70.31 75.51
C ALA A 546 -50.64 69.52 74.99
N GLY A 547 -50.54 68.18 74.91
CA GLY A 547 -51.58 67.35 74.30
C GLY A 547 -51.85 67.70 72.84
N ARG A 548 -50.80 68.06 72.09
CA ARG A 548 -50.90 68.56 70.71
C ARG A 548 -50.01 67.76 69.78
N LEU A 549 -50.52 67.52 68.59
CA LEU A 549 -49.81 66.96 67.45
C LEU A 549 -49.77 67.98 66.33
N THR A 550 -48.62 68.19 65.71
CA THR A 550 -48.44 69.10 64.59
C THR A 550 -47.92 68.30 63.40
N PHE A 551 -48.61 68.36 62.26
CA PHE A 551 -48.24 67.63 61.04
C PHE A 551 -47.93 68.59 59.90
N ALA A 552 -46.89 68.28 59.13
CA ALA A 552 -46.66 68.84 57.80
C ALA A 552 -46.20 67.75 56.85
N GLY A 553 -46.71 67.77 55.62
CA GLY A 553 -46.36 66.77 54.60
C GLY A 553 -46.19 67.38 53.22
N ALA A 554 -45.41 66.70 52.40
CA ALA A 554 -45.17 66.95 50.99
C ALA A 554 -45.45 65.66 50.23
N LYS A 555 -46.58 65.63 49.51
CA LYS A 555 -47.19 64.46 48.86
C LYS A 555 -47.50 63.25 49.76
N MET A 556 -47.19 63.31 51.06
CA MET A 556 -47.56 62.31 52.04
C MET A 556 -48.64 62.82 52.98
N SER A 557 -49.58 61.94 53.35
CA SER A 557 -50.68 62.22 54.29
C SER A 557 -50.43 61.53 55.62
N LEU A 558 -50.93 62.12 56.71
CA LEU A 558 -51.04 61.47 58.02
C LEU A 558 -52.42 60.83 58.15
N TYR A 559 -52.45 59.56 58.54
CA TYR A 559 -53.68 58.83 58.85
C TYR A 559 -53.81 58.67 60.37
N ALA A 560 -55.01 58.86 60.92
CA ALA A 560 -55.29 58.69 62.35
C ALA A 560 -56.59 57.91 62.57
N SER A 561 -56.59 56.86 63.39
CA SER A 561 -57.78 56.03 63.62
C SER A 561 -57.90 55.50 65.06
N ASP A 562 -59.13 55.43 65.56
CA ASP A 562 -59.53 54.80 66.84
C ASP A 562 -60.25 53.45 66.65
N GLY A 563 -60.29 52.94 65.42
CA GLY A 563 -60.98 51.70 65.04
C GLY A 563 -62.38 51.92 64.47
N ASP A 564 -63.07 52.98 64.89
CA ASP A 564 -64.40 53.33 64.37
C ASP A 564 -64.31 54.43 63.30
N ARG A 565 -63.48 55.44 63.55
CA ARG A 565 -63.24 56.60 62.69
C ARG A 565 -61.83 56.55 62.10
N LEU A 566 -61.69 57.17 60.92
CA LEU A 566 -60.40 57.43 60.29
C LEU A 566 -60.39 58.89 59.83
N GLU A 567 -59.37 59.60 60.26
CA GLU A 567 -59.05 60.95 59.83
C GLU A 567 -57.82 60.91 58.94
N VAL A 568 -57.83 61.73 57.89
CA VAL A 568 -56.73 61.84 56.93
C VAL A 568 -56.36 63.31 56.80
N GLN A 569 -55.18 63.66 57.29
CA GLN A 569 -54.60 64.98 57.09
C GLN A 569 -53.72 64.95 55.85
N ALA A 570 -54.22 65.56 54.78
CA ALA A 570 -53.51 65.60 53.50
C ALA A 570 -52.30 66.53 53.58
N GLY A 571 -51.16 66.08 53.04
CA GLY A 571 -49.99 66.92 52.83
C GLY A 571 -50.14 67.89 51.65
N GLY A 572 -49.12 68.73 51.46
CA GLY A 572 -48.97 69.59 50.29
C GLY A 572 -48.94 68.78 49.00
N LYS A 573 -49.51 69.33 47.91
CA LYS A 573 -49.67 68.63 46.63
C LYS A 573 -48.37 68.45 45.83
N ARG A 574 -47.22 68.86 46.36
CA ARG A 574 -45.92 68.81 45.68
C ARG A 574 -44.87 68.16 46.57
N ALA A 575 -43.96 67.46 45.91
CA ALA A 575 -42.76 66.90 46.53
C ALA A 575 -41.76 68.02 46.82
N LEU A 576 -40.87 67.79 47.78
CA LEU A 576 -39.66 68.59 47.90
C LEU A 576 -38.80 68.39 46.66
N GLY A 577 -38.02 69.41 46.31
CA GLY A 577 -37.21 69.43 45.12
C GLY A 577 -38.01 69.51 43.82
N ASP A 578 -39.34 69.62 43.80
CA ASP A 578 -40.12 69.70 42.54
C ASP A 578 -39.75 70.96 41.72
N LYS A 579 -40.00 70.99 40.40
CA LYS A 579 -39.67 72.12 39.51
C LYS A 579 -40.22 73.46 40.02
N ARG A 580 -41.39 73.46 40.65
CA ARG A 580 -42.03 74.66 41.20
C ARG A 580 -42.02 74.58 42.73
N ALA A 581 -41.35 75.54 43.37
CA ALA A 581 -41.36 75.67 44.82
C ALA A 581 -42.78 75.82 45.40
N MET A 582 -42.95 75.35 46.63
CA MET A 582 -44.16 75.43 47.45
C MET A 582 -43.73 75.70 48.88
N THR A 583 -44.46 76.54 49.58
CA THR A 583 -44.32 76.69 51.04
C THR A 583 -45.24 75.68 51.71
N TYR A 584 -44.69 74.90 52.64
CA TYR A 584 -45.44 73.95 53.47
C TYR A 584 -45.90 74.65 54.76
N GLU A 585 -47.04 74.23 55.29
CA GLU A 585 -47.68 74.80 56.48
C GLU A 585 -48.01 73.70 57.50
N ASN A 586 -47.96 74.07 58.78
CA ASN A 586 -48.30 73.16 59.88
C ASN A 586 -49.81 73.00 60.01
N GLN A 587 -50.23 71.77 60.27
CA GLN A 587 -51.59 71.42 60.65
C GLN A 587 -51.58 70.97 62.11
N ASP A 588 -52.02 71.85 63.01
CA ASP A 588 -52.15 71.55 64.43
C ASP A 588 -53.44 70.78 64.70
N MET A 589 -53.33 69.70 65.48
CA MET A 589 -54.46 68.89 65.91
C MET A 589 -54.29 68.43 67.37
N PRO A 590 -55.41 68.20 68.09
CA PRO A 590 -55.33 67.59 69.42
C PRO A 590 -54.70 66.20 69.35
N LEU A 591 -53.84 65.89 70.32
CA LEU A 591 -53.30 64.54 70.49
C LEU A 591 -54.36 63.67 71.17
N HIS A 592 -55.08 62.88 70.38
CA HIS A 592 -56.10 61.98 70.88
C HIS A 592 -55.46 60.71 71.47
N ARG A 593 -55.76 60.43 72.73
CA ARG A 593 -55.30 59.19 73.39
C ARG A 593 -56.03 57.98 72.80
N GLY A 594 -55.30 56.87 72.65
CA GLY A 594 -55.82 55.64 72.05
C GLY A 594 -55.94 55.65 70.51
N TRP A 595 -55.67 56.77 69.85
CA TRP A 595 -55.67 56.85 68.39
C TRP A 595 -54.32 56.38 67.83
N THR A 596 -54.37 55.51 66.83
CA THR A 596 -53.19 55.11 66.07
C THR A 596 -52.98 56.05 64.90
N TYR A 597 -51.80 56.65 64.84
CA TYR A 597 -51.35 57.52 63.76
C TYR A 597 -50.40 56.75 62.84
N THR A 598 -50.52 56.91 61.52
CA THR A 598 -49.71 56.20 60.52
C THR A 598 -49.27 57.12 59.39
N LEU A 599 -47.98 57.06 59.06
CA LEU A 599 -47.37 57.59 57.85
C LEU A 599 -46.94 56.43 56.96
N ALA A 600 -47.17 56.52 55.65
CA ALA A 600 -46.77 55.49 54.70
C ALA A 600 -46.34 56.09 53.36
N THR A 601 -45.30 55.51 52.76
CA THR A 601 -44.86 55.84 51.39
C THR A 601 -45.79 55.23 50.35
N ASP A 602 -45.74 55.74 49.13
CA ASP A 602 -46.65 55.30 48.07
C ASP A 602 -46.41 53.83 47.68
N GLY A 603 -45.21 53.29 47.90
CA GLY A 603 -44.88 51.89 47.59
C GLY A 603 -45.83 50.87 48.20
N PHE A 604 -46.40 51.12 49.39
CA PHE A 604 -47.43 50.24 49.95
C PHE A 604 -48.73 50.30 49.14
N LEU A 605 -49.16 51.51 48.77
CA LEU A 605 -50.41 51.76 48.05
C LEU A 605 -50.30 51.36 46.57
N ASP A 606 -49.12 51.50 45.98
CA ASP A 606 -48.81 51.27 44.57
C ASP A 606 -48.40 49.82 44.26
N GLN A 607 -48.21 49.00 45.30
CA GLN A 607 -47.89 47.59 45.15
C GLN A 607 -48.96 46.89 44.29
N ALA A 608 -48.52 46.41 43.13
CA ALA A 608 -49.37 45.67 42.21
C ALA A 608 -49.74 44.30 42.80
N GLY A 609 -51.00 43.92 42.66
CA GLY A 609 -51.55 42.69 43.21
C GLY A 609 -53.02 42.45 42.89
N GLY A 610 -53.61 41.45 43.55
CA GLY A 610 -54.97 40.99 43.32
C GLY A 610 -55.15 40.32 41.96
N GLU A 611 -56.41 40.06 41.59
CA GLU A 611 -56.74 39.34 40.34
C GLU A 611 -56.35 40.10 39.06
N TYR A 612 -56.29 41.43 39.13
CA TYR A 612 -56.11 42.31 37.97
C TYR A 612 -54.76 43.06 37.95
N GLY A 613 -53.90 42.85 38.96
CA GLY A 613 -52.60 43.52 39.04
C GLY A 613 -52.66 45.03 39.35
N PHE A 614 -53.78 45.52 39.91
CA PHE A 614 -53.90 46.92 40.33
C PHE A 614 -53.12 47.19 41.61
N GLY A 615 -52.79 48.46 41.87
CA GLY A 615 -52.23 48.89 43.15
C GLY A 615 -53.14 48.52 44.34
N PHE A 616 -52.55 48.29 45.51
CA PHE A 616 -53.29 48.01 46.76
C PHE A 616 -54.38 49.06 47.00
N GLY A 617 -54.02 50.34 46.80
CA GLY A 617 -54.91 51.48 46.70
C GLY A 617 -55.42 52.01 48.05
N HIS A 618 -55.86 53.26 48.03
CA HIS A 618 -56.32 53.98 49.23
C HIS A 618 -57.49 53.28 49.95
N THR A 619 -58.50 52.80 49.22
CA THR A 619 -59.70 52.22 49.84
C THR A 619 -59.37 51.00 50.71
N ARG A 620 -58.48 50.11 50.24
CA ARG A 620 -58.06 48.94 51.01
C ARG A 620 -57.15 49.34 52.16
N PHE A 621 -56.25 50.28 51.92
CA PHE A 621 -55.34 50.80 52.94
C PHE A 621 -56.10 51.43 54.11
N GLU A 622 -57.04 52.33 53.83
CA GLU A 622 -57.86 52.99 54.85
C GLU A 622 -58.75 51.99 55.63
N ALA A 623 -59.33 51.00 54.94
CA ALA A 623 -60.11 49.95 55.60
C ALA A 623 -59.22 49.08 56.51
N MET A 624 -57.98 48.81 56.08
CA MET A 624 -56.99 48.06 56.86
C MET A 624 -56.56 48.84 58.11
N LEU A 625 -56.29 50.14 57.98
CA LEU A 625 -55.95 51.00 59.13
C LEU A 625 -57.07 51.02 60.17
N ARG A 626 -58.34 51.21 59.75
CA ARG A 626 -59.49 51.16 60.67
C ARG A 626 -59.62 49.82 61.38
N ARG A 627 -59.54 48.73 60.62
CA ARG A 627 -59.72 47.38 61.16
C ARG A 627 -58.72 47.05 62.28
N HIS A 628 -57.48 47.50 62.14
CA HIS A 628 -56.39 47.14 63.03
C HIS A 628 -56.00 48.25 64.02
N ALA A 629 -56.64 49.43 63.99
CA ALA A 629 -56.25 50.59 64.79
C ALA A 629 -56.12 50.32 66.30
N ASN A 630 -56.93 49.39 66.83
CA ASN A 630 -56.92 49.03 68.25
C ASN A 630 -56.01 47.83 68.59
N ASP A 631 -55.50 47.11 67.60
CA ASP A 631 -54.58 46.00 67.83
C ASP A 631 -53.24 46.52 68.40
N PRO A 632 -52.44 45.67 69.07
CA PRO A 632 -51.08 46.04 69.44
C PRO A 632 -50.26 46.46 68.20
N LEU A 633 -49.54 47.59 68.26
CA LEU A 633 -48.85 48.17 67.09
C LEU A 633 -47.96 47.17 66.31
N HIS A 634 -47.26 46.26 67.01
CA HIS A 634 -46.46 45.22 66.35
C HIS A 634 -47.32 44.24 65.53
N ARG A 635 -48.51 43.87 66.03
CA ARG A 635 -49.48 43.04 65.31
C ARG A 635 -50.12 43.79 64.15
N GLN A 636 -50.31 45.10 64.27
CA GLN A 636 -50.81 45.92 63.16
C GLN A 636 -49.85 45.84 61.97
N VAL A 637 -48.56 46.13 62.19
CA VAL A 637 -47.55 46.10 61.13
C VAL A 637 -47.36 44.69 60.54
N GLU A 638 -47.41 43.65 61.38
CA GLU A 638 -47.41 42.25 60.93
C GLU A 638 -48.61 41.96 60.02
N ALA A 639 -49.82 42.32 60.45
CA ALA A 639 -51.05 42.15 59.67
C ALA A 639 -51.04 42.95 58.36
N PHE A 640 -50.47 44.16 58.37
CA PHE A 640 -50.29 44.98 57.17
C PHE A 640 -49.34 44.29 56.18
N GLY A 641 -48.24 43.72 56.69
CA GLY A 641 -47.28 42.98 55.88
C GLY A 641 -47.91 41.75 55.24
N GLU A 642 -48.64 40.95 56.03
CA GLU A 642 -49.36 39.77 55.53
C GLU A 642 -50.44 40.14 54.51
N ALA A 643 -51.19 41.22 54.74
CA ALA A 643 -52.20 41.70 53.80
C ALA A 643 -51.58 42.13 52.47
N LEU A 644 -50.44 42.83 52.54
CA LEU A 644 -49.69 43.25 51.35
C LEU A 644 -49.08 42.07 50.60
N ASP A 645 -48.43 41.14 51.30
CA ASP A 645 -47.83 39.93 50.72
C ASP A 645 -48.90 39.05 50.05
N ARG A 646 -50.07 38.90 50.69
CA ARG A 646 -51.22 38.18 50.13
C ARG A 646 -51.79 38.88 48.89
N TYR A 647 -51.87 40.22 48.91
CA TYR A 647 -52.35 40.96 47.76
C TYR A 647 -51.35 40.89 46.60
N ARG A 648 -50.04 41.05 46.86
CA ARG A 648 -48.97 40.97 45.86
C ARG A 648 -48.92 39.61 45.15
N GLY A 649 -49.06 38.52 45.90
CA GLY A 649 -48.88 37.16 45.37
C GLY A 649 -47.46 36.97 44.82
N GLU A 650 -47.34 36.48 43.59
CA GLU A 650 -46.06 36.23 42.90
C GLU A 650 -45.49 37.45 42.17
N LEU A 651 -46.21 38.58 42.14
CA LEU A 651 -45.71 39.78 41.48
C LEU A 651 -44.49 40.36 42.24
N PRO A 652 -43.53 40.98 41.53
CA PRO A 652 -42.39 41.60 42.20
C PRO A 652 -42.84 42.81 43.04
N GLN A 653 -42.03 43.15 44.04
CA GLN A 653 -42.19 44.41 44.74
C GLN A 653 -41.93 45.56 43.76
N ARG A 654 -42.85 46.52 43.67
CA ARG A 654 -42.79 47.57 42.64
C ARG A 654 -41.88 48.73 43.04
N ASP A 655 -41.93 49.11 44.31
CA ASP A 655 -41.15 50.22 44.86
C ASP A 655 -40.72 49.95 46.31
N ASP A 656 -39.90 50.82 46.90
CA ASP A 656 -39.56 50.77 48.32
C ASP A 656 -40.82 50.99 49.19
N ILE A 657 -40.93 50.28 50.31
CA ILE A 657 -42.12 50.32 51.18
C ILE A 657 -41.72 50.71 52.59
N THR A 658 -42.28 51.82 53.08
CA THR A 658 -42.11 52.28 54.46
C THR A 658 -43.43 52.68 55.09
N LEU A 659 -43.65 52.20 56.31
CA LEU A 659 -44.82 52.53 57.11
C LEU A 659 -44.40 52.71 58.57
N LEU A 660 -44.69 53.88 59.14
CA LEU A 660 -44.43 54.22 60.54
C LEU A 660 -45.77 54.46 61.24
N SER A 661 -46.09 53.60 62.21
CA SER A 661 -47.28 53.76 63.07
C SER A 661 -46.87 54.08 64.50
N PHE A 662 -47.62 54.97 65.16
CA PHE A 662 -47.42 55.30 66.57
C PHE A 662 -48.74 55.55 67.30
N ARG A 663 -48.77 55.27 68.60
CA ARG A 663 -49.96 55.41 69.45
C ARG A 663 -49.58 55.77 70.88
N PHE A 664 -50.32 56.70 71.48
CA PHE A 664 -50.15 57.10 72.88
C PHE A 664 -51.39 56.70 73.69
N ASP A 665 -51.22 55.71 74.56
CA ASP A 665 -52.25 55.20 75.48
C ASP A 665 -52.15 55.93 76.85
N ASP A 666 -53.15 55.75 77.73
CA ASP A 666 -53.29 56.50 78.99
C ASP A 666 -52.11 56.38 79.97
N GLU A 667 -51.23 55.38 79.80
CA GLU A 667 -50.01 55.16 80.57
C GLU A 667 -48.74 55.37 79.71
N THR A 668 -48.36 56.62 79.43
CA THR A 668 -46.96 56.93 79.05
C THR A 668 -46.25 57.61 80.23
N PRO A 669 -45.02 57.20 80.60
CA PRO A 669 -44.30 57.83 81.69
C PRO A 669 -43.93 59.27 81.36
N THR A 670 -44.11 60.13 82.34
CA THR A 670 -43.58 61.48 82.34
C THR A 670 -42.04 61.45 82.49
N THR A 671 -41.38 62.17 81.57
CA THR A 671 -39.99 62.69 81.64
C THR A 671 -38.84 61.77 81.14
N PRO A 672 -37.91 62.28 80.29
CA PRO A 672 -36.69 61.58 79.92
C PRO A 672 -35.58 61.75 80.98
N SER A 673 -34.99 60.64 81.45
CA SER A 673 -33.82 60.63 82.33
C SER A 673 -32.53 60.52 81.50
N ALA A 674 -31.69 61.54 81.55
CA ALA A 674 -30.32 61.50 81.06
C ALA A 674 -29.39 60.84 82.10
N SER A 675 -28.77 59.70 81.76
CA SER A 675 -27.43 59.36 82.24
C SER A 675 -26.81 58.26 81.37
N GLY A 676 -25.72 58.61 80.71
CA GLY A 676 -24.83 57.64 80.08
C GLY A 676 -23.82 57.11 81.09
N ALA A 677 -23.48 55.83 80.97
CA ALA A 677 -22.19 55.30 81.39
C ALA A 677 -21.83 54.10 80.49
N PHE A 678 -20.85 54.33 79.62
CA PHE A 678 -20.13 53.31 78.87
C PHE A 678 -19.49 52.32 79.84
N THR A 679 -19.76 51.02 79.69
CA THR A 679 -18.91 49.96 80.23
C THR A 679 -18.53 49.01 79.11
N THR A 680 -17.22 48.94 78.87
CA THR A 680 -16.54 48.04 77.94
C THR A 680 -16.51 46.63 78.52
N HIS A 681 -17.01 45.63 77.79
CA HIS A 681 -16.72 44.22 78.04
C HIS A 681 -16.01 43.58 76.84
N PRO A 682 -15.01 42.70 77.09
CA PRO A 682 -14.15 42.17 76.05
C PRO A 682 -14.79 40.99 75.32
N GLU A 683 -14.49 40.91 74.03
CA GLU A 683 -14.82 39.83 73.11
C GLU A 683 -14.21 38.49 73.55
N ARG A 684 -15.00 37.40 73.41
CA ARG A 684 -14.51 36.09 72.96
C ARG A 684 -15.61 35.34 72.18
N PRO A 685 -15.21 34.45 71.25
CA PRO A 685 -15.92 34.22 70.00
C PRO A 685 -16.90 33.06 70.07
N VAL A 686 -18.01 33.17 69.32
CA VAL A 686 -18.88 32.03 69.02
C VAL A 686 -18.57 31.60 67.58
N HIS A 687 -17.85 30.49 67.45
CA HIS A 687 -17.82 29.71 66.23
C HIS A 687 -19.21 29.09 66.04
N GLN A 688 -19.83 29.32 64.88
CA GLN A 688 -20.97 28.53 64.41
C GLN A 688 -20.68 28.07 62.99
N GLU A 689 -20.47 26.77 62.85
CA GLU A 689 -20.37 26.06 61.59
C GLU A 689 -21.68 26.21 60.80
N VAL A 690 -21.56 26.65 59.55
CA VAL A 690 -22.63 26.53 58.55
C VAL A 690 -22.17 25.49 57.54
N SER A 691 -22.77 24.30 57.60
CA SER A 691 -22.56 23.26 56.59
C SER A 691 -23.33 23.65 55.33
N TRP A 692 -22.61 23.85 54.23
CA TRP A 692 -23.16 23.84 52.88
C TRP A 692 -22.89 22.47 52.28
N THR A 693 -23.95 21.69 52.06
CA THR A 693 -23.90 20.48 51.23
C THR A 693 -23.86 20.88 49.75
N CYS A 694 -22.85 20.40 49.05
CA CYS A 694 -22.76 20.37 47.58
C CYS A 694 -23.85 19.54 46.93
#